data_AF-A0A8C1J4J9-F1
#
_entry.id   AF-A0A8C1J4J9-F1
#
_cell.length_a   1.000
_cell.length_b   1.000
_cell.length_c   1.000
_cell.angle_alpha   90.00
_cell.angle_beta   90.00
_cell.angle_gamma   90.00
#
_symmetry.space_group_name_H-M   'P 1'
#
loop_
_entity.id
_entity.type
_entity.pdbx_description
1 polymer ?
#
loop_
_entity_poly.entity_id
_entity_poly.type
_entity_poly.pdbx_seq_one_letter_code
_entity_poly.pdbx_strand_id
1 'polypeptide(L)'
;KLEIELDTSSRESTAVKEIHVRQQPTDPASPTVATTPEPVSIGDGDKTSPKSTDTESEYEDGRGFGIGELVWGKLRGFSWWPGRIVSWLMTGRSRAAEGTRWVMWFGDGKFSVVCVEKLLPLSSFHNAFHQPTYNKQPMYKKAIFEVLQVASTRAGKTFLTCPESDDTDTSKSVDMQNKQMIEWAMTGFQPTGPKGLEPPEEERNPYKEGYPEMWVEPEAAAYTPPPAKKPRKSTATEKPKVKDIIDERTRERLVYEVRQKCRNIEDICISCGSLNVSLEHPLFIGGMCQSCKNCFLECAYQYDDDGYQSYCTICCGGREVLMCGNNNCCRCFCVECVDLLVGPGAAQAAIKEDPWNCYMCGPKAQYGLLERRADWPCRLQHFFANNHDQDFEPPRLYPPVLAENRKPIRVLSLFDGIATGLLVLKELGIQVERYVASEVCEDSITVGIVRHQGRIMYVGDVRNVTRKNIQEWGPFDLVIGGSPCNDLSIVNPARKGLYEGTGRLFFEFYRLLHEARPKEGDNRPFFWLFENVVAMGVSDKRDISRFLECNPVMIDAKEVSAAHRARYFWGNLPGMNRPLTAMCTDKLDLQDCLEHGRTAKFDKVRTITTRSNSIKQGKDQHFPVFMNDKEDILWCTEMERVFGFPVHYTDVSNMSRLARQRLLGRSWSVPVIRHLFAPLKEYFACI
;
A
#
# COMPACT_ATOMS: atom_id res chain seq x y z
N LYS A 1 29.04 -70.74 -35.45
CA LYS A 1 30.34 -70.20 -34.98
C LYS A 1 30.99 -69.52 -36.19
N LEU A 2 31.30 -68.22 -36.17
CA LEU A 2 31.08 -67.21 -35.12
C LEU A 2 30.73 -65.87 -35.79
N GLU A 3 29.85 -65.13 -35.10
CA GLU A 3 29.59 -63.68 -35.16
C GLU A 3 29.27 -63.03 -36.52
N ILE A 4 28.08 -62.43 -36.58
CA ILE A 4 27.39 -61.96 -37.79
C ILE A 4 26.94 -60.50 -37.58
N GLU A 5 27.31 -59.67 -38.56
CA GLU A 5 26.59 -58.53 -39.15
C GLU A 5 26.13 -57.32 -38.29
N LEU A 6 26.74 -56.18 -38.64
CA LEU A 6 25.97 -55.01 -39.08
C LEU A 6 25.17 -55.38 -40.34
N ASP A 7 23.89 -55.03 -40.47
CA ASP A 7 23.39 -53.99 -41.40
C ASP A 7 21.85 -53.78 -41.32
N THR A 8 21.41 -52.75 -42.03
CA THR A 8 20.11 -52.09 -42.25
C THR A 8 18.89 -52.94 -42.67
N SER A 9 17.70 -52.35 -42.41
CA SER A 9 16.54 -52.40 -43.31
C SER A 9 15.85 -51.01 -43.24
N SER A 10 15.93 -50.12 -44.24
CA SER A 10 15.36 -50.12 -45.59
C SER A 10 13.92 -49.58 -45.66
N ARG A 11 13.72 -48.40 -46.26
CA ARG A 11 12.93 -48.23 -47.50
C ARG A 11 12.93 -46.81 -48.09
N GLU A 12 13.35 -46.79 -49.35
CA GLU A 12 13.06 -45.88 -50.48
C GLU A 12 11.56 -45.52 -50.62
N SER A 13 11.09 -44.52 -51.39
CA SER A 13 11.74 -43.38 -52.11
C SER A 13 10.66 -42.44 -52.70
N THR A 14 11.01 -41.15 -52.86
CA THR A 14 10.54 -40.20 -53.92
C THR A 14 9.05 -40.07 -54.31
N ALA A 15 8.54 -38.83 -54.25
CA ALA A 15 8.09 -38.10 -55.45
C ALA A 15 7.86 -36.60 -55.17
N VAL A 16 8.61 -35.73 -55.85
CA VAL A 16 8.33 -34.28 -55.97
C VAL A 16 7.63 -34.04 -57.31
N LYS A 17 6.68 -33.09 -57.39
CA LYS A 17 6.17 -32.57 -58.68
C LYS A 17 5.89 -31.06 -58.68
N GLU A 18 6.22 -30.48 -59.82
CA GLU A 18 6.63 -29.09 -60.09
C GLU A 18 6.66 -28.91 -61.62
N ILE A 19 6.52 -27.76 -62.30
CA ILE A 19 6.12 -26.35 -62.04
C ILE A 19 5.19 -25.95 -63.24
N HIS A 20 4.38 -24.87 -63.19
CA HIS A 20 4.20 -23.84 -64.27
C HIS A 20 2.82 -23.12 -64.26
N VAL A 21 2.64 -21.86 -64.70
CA VAL A 21 3.41 -20.57 -64.70
C VAL A 21 2.69 -19.58 -65.63
N ARG A 22 2.54 -18.30 -65.25
CA ARG A 22 2.76 -17.12 -66.13
C ARG A 22 2.75 -15.79 -65.36
N GLN A 23 3.37 -14.76 -65.95
CA GLN A 23 3.77 -13.51 -65.29
C GLN A 23 3.08 -12.26 -65.87
N GLN A 24 2.89 -11.26 -64.99
CA GLN A 24 3.02 -9.79 -65.23
C GLN A 24 2.01 -9.05 -66.14
N PRO A 25 1.91 -7.68 -66.07
CA PRO A 25 2.56 -6.72 -65.13
C PRO A 25 1.60 -5.65 -64.48
N THR A 26 2.22 -4.70 -63.75
CA THR A 26 1.78 -3.31 -63.37
C THR A 26 1.04 -3.03 -62.04
N ASP A 27 1.66 -2.17 -61.22
CA ASP A 27 1.12 -1.23 -60.20
C ASP A 27 0.60 0.07 -60.88
N PRO A 28 -0.07 1.06 -60.23
CA PRO A 28 -0.30 1.28 -58.77
C PRO A 28 -1.73 1.77 -58.33
N ALA A 29 -1.87 2.04 -57.03
CA ALA A 29 -2.73 3.06 -56.36
C ALA A 29 -4.20 2.75 -55.94
N SER A 30 -4.63 3.47 -54.89
CA SER A 30 -5.88 3.39 -54.10
C SER A 30 -7.18 3.70 -54.87
N PRO A 31 -8.39 3.38 -54.34
CA PRO A 31 -9.13 4.40 -53.55
C PRO A 31 -10.18 3.89 -52.52
N THR A 32 -10.99 4.86 -52.06
CA THR A 32 -11.96 4.97 -50.96
C THR A 32 -13.42 4.54 -51.29
N VAL A 33 -14.18 4.12 -50.25
CA VAL A 33 -15.61 4.45 -49.95
C VAL A 33 -16.79 3.88 -50.80
N ALA A 34 -17.94 3.71 -50.10
CA ALA A 34 -19.36 3.79 -50.53
C ALA A 34 -20.22 2.49 -50.70
N THR A 35 -21.12 2.29 -49.72
CA THR A 35 -22.60 2.05 -49.78
C THR A 35 -23.27 1.05 -50.76
N THR A 36 -24.37 0.46 -50.29
CA THR A 36 -25.50 -0.09 -51.07
C THR A 36 -26.76 -0.17 -50.16
N PRO A 37 -28.02 -0.31 -50.66
CA PRO A 37 -29.10 0.62 -50.27
C PRO A 37 -30.40 -0.01 -49.71
N GLU A 38 -31.39 0.85 -49.41
CA GLU A 38 -32.73 0.54 -48.89
C GLU A 38 -33.66 -0.21 -49.88
N PRO A 39 -34.83 -0.69 -49.39
CA PRO A 39 -36.08 -0.06 -49.88
C PRO A 39 -37.26 0.09 -48.89
N VAL A 40 -37.85 1.30 -48.88
CA VAL A 40 -39.29 1.69 -48.95
C VAL A 40 -40.34 1.18 -47.93
N SER A 41 -41.20 2.12 -47.51
CA SER A 41 -42.19 2.09 -46.42
C SER A 41 -43.61 1.55 -46.75
N ILE A 42 -44.33 1.08 -45.71
CA ILE A 42 -45.81 1.09 -45.56
C ILE A 42 -46.13 1.50 -44.10
N GLY A 43 -47.23 2.23 -43.85
CA GLY A 43 -47.54 2.87 -42.56
C GLY A 43 -48.80 2.40 -41.82
N ASP A 44 -49.07 3.09 -40.70
CA ASP A 44 -50.22 3.03 -39.75
C ASP A 44 -50.50 1.71 -39.02
N GLY A 45 -50.87 1.79 -37.71
CA GLY A 45 -51.54 0.63 -37.08
C GLY A 45 -51.57 0.39 -35.56
N ASP A 46 -51.02 1.26 -34.71
CA ASP A 46 -51.29 1.31 -33.24
C ASP A 46 -50.81 0.13 -32.32
N LYS A 47 -50.50 0.51 -31.07
CA LYS A 47 -50.27 -0.25 -29.82
C LYS A 47 -48.97 -1.07 -29.58
N THR A 48 -48.31 -0.63 -28.50
CA THR A 48 -47.37 -1.36 -27.60
C THR A 48 -45.98 -1.72 -28.13
N SER A 49 -45.07 -0.75 -28.07
CA SER A 49 -43.60 -0.97 -28.00
C SER A 49 -43.10 -0.82 -26.55
N PRO A 50 -42.14 -1.64 -26.08
CA PRO A 50 -41.45 -1.41 -24.81
C PRO A 50 -40.53 -0.18 -24.89
N LYS A 51 -40.37 0.54 -23.77
CA LYS A 51 -39.55 1.76 -23.69
C LYS A 51 -38.05 1.50 -23.88
N SER A 52 -37.38 2.50 -24.42
CA SER A 52 -35.93 2.71 -24.30
C SER A 52 -35.48 2.70 -22.84
N THR A 53 -34.34 2.07 -22.56
CA THR A 53 -33.65 2.20 -21.27
C THR A 53 -32.87 3.51 -21.24
N ASP A 54 -33.56 4.58 -20.84
CA ASP A 54 -32.93 5.86 -20.50
C ASP A 54 -32.01 5.75 -19.28
N THR A 55 -31.05 6.65 -19.24
CA THR A 55 -30.24 7.12 -18.09
C THR A 55 -30.81 6.79 -16.70
N GLU A 56 -30.13 5.91 -15.95
CA GLU A 56 -30.30 5.86 -14.50
C GLU A 56 -29.67 7.10 -13.84
N SER A 57 -30.53 7.94 -13.27
CA SER A 57 -30.17 9.02 -12.36
C SER A 57 -29.41 8.51 -11.12
N GLU A 58 -28.29 9.16 -10.79
CA GLU A 58 -27.47 8.75 -9.64
C GLU A 58 -28.19 9.06 -8.31
N TYR A 59 -28.31 8.03 -7.46
CA TYR A 59 -28.98 8.06 -6.14
C TYR A 59 -30.51 8.19 -6.12
N GLU A 60 -31.20 8.01 -7.26
CA GLU A 60 -32.67 7.86 -7.30
C GLU A 60 -33.15 6.43 -6.94
N ASP A 61 -32.47 5.77 -5.99
CA ASP A 61 -32.78 4.40 -5.53
C ASP A 61 -33.92 4.34 -4.48
N GLY A 62 -34.58 5.46 -4.21
CA GLY A 62 -35.65 5.58 -3.20
C GLY A 62 -35.18 5.52 -1.74
N ARG A 63 -33.88 5.37 -1.46
CA ARG A 63 -33.31 5.24 -0.10
C ARG A 63 -32.93 6.60 0.52
N GLY A 64 -33.19 7.72 -0.16
CA GLY A 64 -32.92 9.09 0.30
C GLY A 64 -31.48 9.56 0.07
N PHE A 65 -31.21 10.83 0.41
CA PHE A 65 -29.91 11.50 0.24
C PHE A 65 -29.41 11.57 -1.22
N GLY A 66 -29.91 12.56 -1.97
CA GLY A 66 -29.46 12.89 -3.32
C GLY A 66 -28.19 13.76 -3.37
N ILE A 67 -27.67 14.00 -4.58
CA ILE A 67 -26.46 14.81 -4.81
C ILE A 67 -26.66 16.25 -4.28
N GLY A 68 -25.64 16.79 -3.62
CA GLY A 68 -25.62 18.14 -3.07
C GLY A 68 -26.25 18.28 -1.67
N GLU A 69 -26.92 17.25 -1.15
CA GLU A 69 -27.47 17.28 0.21
C GLU A 69 -26.39 17.38 1.29
N LEU A 70 -26.64 18.19 2.33
CA LEU A 70 -25.79 18.29 3.51
C LEU A 70 -26.21 17.25 4.55
N VAL A 71 -25.24 16.46 5.01
CA VAL A 71 -25.47 15.31 5.89
C VAL A 71 -24.52 15.29 7.06
N TRP A 72 -24.92 14.60 8.11
CA TRP A 72 -24.04 14.03 9.12
C TRP A 72 -23.76 12.58 8.77
N GLY A 73 -22.50 12.18 8.78
CA GLY A 73 -22.11 10.77 8.59
C GLY A 73 -21.41 10.19 9.81
N LYS A 74 -21.69 8.91 10.11
CA LYS A 74 -21.10 8.19 11.25
C LYS A 74 -19.94 7.29 10.82
N LEU A 75 -18.72 7.84 10.91
CA LEU A 75 -17.49 7.06 10.73
C LEU A 75 -17.10 6.32 12.03
N ARG A 76 -16.50 5.13 11.89
CA ARG A 76 -16.01 4.32 13.02
C ARG A 76 -14.88 5.08 13.75
N GLY A 77 -15.00 5.26 15.06
CA GLY A 77 -14.02 5.98 15.88
C GLY A 77 -14.20 7.51 15.93
N PHE A 78 -15.11 8.08 15.14
CA PHE A 78 -15.37 9.52 15.12
C PHE A 78 -16.75 9.87 15.71
N SER A 79 -16.92 11.14 16.11
CA SER A 79 -18.25 11.74 16.28
C SER A 79 -19.00 11.75 14.95
N TRP A 80 -20.31 12.02 14.95
CA TRP A 80 -21.01 12.34 13.71
C TRP A 80 -20.33 13.54 13.06
N TRP A 81 -19.91 13.41 11.79
CA TRP A 81 -19.11 14.41 11.09
C TRP A 81 -19.91 15.01 9.94
N PRO A 82 -19.86 16.34 9.70
CA PRO A 82 -20.60 16.95 8.61
C PRO A 82 -19.96 16.68 7.24
N GLY A 83 -20.78 16.43 6.23
CA GLY A 83 -20.37 16.23 4.85
C GLY A 83 -21.45 16.61 3.85
N ARG A 84 -21.14 16.46 2.57
CA ARG A 84 -22.04 16.68 1.43
C ARG A 84 -22.06 15.44 0.54
N ILE A 85 -23.23 15.05 0.04
CA ILE A 85 -23.36 13.96 -0.94
C ILE A 85 -22.86 14.44 -2.30
N VAL A 86 -22.05 13.61 -2.98
CA VAL A 86 -21.40 13.97 -4.25
C VAL A 86 -21.48 12.83 -5.26
N SER A 87 -21.37 13.16 -6.56
CA SER A 87 -21.27 12.15 -7.61
C SER A 87 -19.93 11.41 -7.57
N TRP A 88 -19.92 10.13 -7.95
CA TRP A 88 -18.69 9.37 -8.19
C TRP A 88 -17.75 10.01 -9.22
N LEU A 89 -18.29 10.78 -10.18
CA LEU A 89 -17.48 11.53 -11.14
C LEU A 89 -16.54 12.53 -10.45
N MET A 90 -17.06 13.21 -9.41
CA MET A 90 -16.32 14.23 -8.67
C MET A 90 -15.22 13.63 -7.78
N THR A 91 -15.29 12.32 -7.48
CA THR A 91 -14.27 11.62 -6.70
C THR A 91 -13.20 10.95 -7.57
N GLY A 92 -13.45 10.79 -8.87
CA GLY A 92 -12.58 10.04 -9.78
C GLY A 92 -12.46 8.57 -9.35
N ARG A 93 -13.57 7.96 -8.93
CA ARG A 93 -13.68 6.55 -8.47
C ARG A 93 -14.91 5.89 -9.10
N SER A 94 -15.11 4.59 -8.86
CA SER A 94 -16.29 3.87 -9.34
C SER A 94 -17.61 4.36 -8.70
N ARG A 95 -18.73 4.09 -9.39
CA ARG A 95 -20.10 4.30 -8.87
C ARG A 95 -20.22 3.65 -7.48
N ALA A 96 -20.89 4.33 -6.55
CA ALA A 96 -21.17 3.77 -5.24
C ALA A 96 -22.13 2.56 -5.37
N ALA A 97 -21.98 1.56 -4.49
CA ALA A 97 -22.89 0.42 -4.46
C ALA A 97 -24.29 0.84 -3.99
N GLU A 98 -25.33 0.08 -4.35
CA GLU A 98 -26.70 0.35 -3.94
C GLU A 98 -26.82 0.47 -2.40
N GLY A 99 -27.60 1.43 -1.91
CA GLY A 99 -27.69 1.71 -0.47
C GLY A 99 -26.47 2.41 0.15
N THR A 100 -25.52 2.86 -0.67
CA THR A 100 -24.39 3.70 -0.25
C THR A 100 -24.34 5.02 -1.03
N ARG A 101 -23.62 6.01 -0.48
CA ARG A 101 -23.39 7.33 -1.09
C ARG A 101 -21.93 7.72 -0.98
N TRP A 102 -21.40 8.42 -1.98
CA TRP A 102 -20.15 9.18 -1.83
C TRP A 102 -20.40 10.44 -1.01
N VAL A 103 -19.67 10.59 0.09
CA VAL A 103 -19.70 11.76 0.98
C VAL A 103 -18.36 12.48 0.91
N MET A 104 -18.40 13.79 0.68
CA MET A 104 -17.26 14.70 0.84
C MET A 104 -17.32 15.34 2.22
N TRP A 105 -16.27 15.20 3.03
CA TRP A 105 -16.25 15.70 4.41
C TRP A 105 -15.80 17.16 4.49
N PHE A 106 -16.52 17.96 5.28
CA PHE A 106 -16.05 19.30 5.64
C PHE A 106 -14.87 19.21 6.62
N GLY A 107 -14.01 20.22 6.62
CA GLY A 107 -12.79 20.30 7.40
C GLY A 107 -11.52 19.86 6.66
N ASP A 108 -11.53 18.68 6.03
CA ASP A 108 -10.37 18.13 5.30
C ASP A 108 -10.61 17.79 3.82
N GLY A 109 -11.85 17.88 3.33
CA GLY A 109 -12.21 17.71 1.92
C GLY A 109 -12.11 16.27 1.39
N LYS A 110 -11.88 15.26 2.24
CA LYS A 110 -11.76 13.87 1.80
C LYS A 110 -13.10 13.27 1.38
N PHE A 111 -13.03 12.22 0.57
CA PHE A 111 -14.19 11.45 0.12
C PHE A 111 -14.28 10.10 0.83
N SER A 112 -15.49 9.59 1.06
CA SER A 112 -15.73 8.23 1.57
C SER A 112 -17.07 7.70 1.07
N VAL A 113 -17.15 6.37 0.86
CA VAL A 113 -18.43 5.70 0.65
C VAL A 113 -19.06 5.41 2.01
N VAL A 114 -20.31 5.80 2.21
CA VAL A 114 -21.05 5.65 3.47
C VAL A 114 -22.40 4.98 3.21
N CYS A 115 -22.75 3.98 4.02
CA CYS A 115 -24.07 3.35 4.01
C CYS A 115 -25.14 4.38 4.41
N VAL A 116 -26.30 4.37 3.73
CA VAL A 116 -27.43 5.28 4.02
C VAL A 116 -27.85 5.24 5.51
N GLU A 117 -27.84 4.07 6.14
CA GLU A 117 -28.13 3.86 7.57
C GLU A 117 -27.18 4.61 8.53
N LYS A 118 -26.02 5.06 8.04
CA LYS A 118 -25.03 5.83 8.80
C LYS A 118 -25.04 7.32 8.43
N LEU A 119 -26.09 7.77 7.76
CA LEU A 119 -26.32 9.17 7.40
C LEU A 119 -27.54 9.72 8.16
N LEU A 120 -27.46 10.99 8.54
CA LEU A 120 -28.58 11.80 9.01
C LEU A 120 -28.58 13.12 8.25
N PRO A 121 -29.73 13.76 7.97
CA PRO A 121 -29.75 15.07 7.34
C PRO A 121 -29.15 16.13 8.28
N LEU A 122 -28.48 17.16 7.74
CA LEU A 122 -27.83 18.21 8.55
C LEU A 122 -28.80 18.88 9.54
N SER A 123 -30.09 18.96 9.19
CA SER A 123 -31.18 19.42 10.04
C SER A 123 -31.28 18.72 11.41
N SER A 124 -30.73 17.51 11.55
CA SER A 124 -30.59 16.77 12.82
C SER A 124 -29.43 17.29 13.70
N PHE A 125 -29.04 18.56 13.55
CA PHE A 125 -27.87 19.17 14.20
C PHE A 125 -27.87 18.98 15.72
N HIS A 126 -29.01 19.16 16.38
CA HIS A 126 -29.17 18.97 17.82
C HIS A 126 -28.89 17.53 18.32
N ASN A 127 -29.05 16.52 17.47
CA ASN A 127 -28.79 15.11 17.80
C ASN A 127 -27.35 14.68 17.45
N ALA A 128 -26.79 15.23 16.37
CA ALA A 128 -25.51 14.80 15.83
C ALA A 128 -24.31 15.64 16.33
N PHE A 129 -24.51 16.93 16.62
CA PHE A 129 -23.44 17.83 17.04
C PHE A 129 -22.85 17.43 18.41
N HIS A 130 -21.57 17.08 18.43
CA HIS A 130 -20.88 16.68 19.66
C HIS A 130 -20.02 17.82 20.24
N GLN A 131 -20.61 18.61 21.15
CA GLN A 131 -19.94 19.73 21.85
C GLN A 131 -18.55 19.36 22.44
N PRO A 132 -18.33 18.18 23.07
CA PRO A 132 -17.00 17.82 23.56
C PRO A 132 -15.94 17.64 22.47
N THR A 133 -16.34 17.25 21.25
CA THR A 133 -15.43 17.16 20.10
C THR A 133 -15.16 18.54 19.52
N TYR A 134 -16.20 19.38 19.39
CA TYR A 134 -16.05 20.78 18.95
C TYR A 134 -15.08 21.58 19.81
N ASN A 135 -15.11 21.39 21.14
CA ASN A 135 -14.20 22.06 22.06
C ASN A 135 -12.76 21.52 22.04
N LYS A 136 -12.53 20.29 21.54
CA LYS A 136 -11.23 19.58 21.63
C LYS A 136 -10.52 19.36 20.29
N GLN A 137 -11.25 19.35 19.17
CA GLN A 137 -10.70 19.05 17.85
C GLN A 137 -10.85 20.26 16.91
N PRO A 138 -9.75 20.98 16.60
CA PRO A 138 -9.78 22.12 15.68
C PRO A 138 -10.34 21.77 14.30
N MET A 139 -10.08 20.55 13.80
CA MET A 139 -10.59 20.07 12.53
C MET A 139 -12.11 19.88 12.53
N TYR A 140 -12.70 19.44 13.66
CA TYR A 140 -14.15 19.38 13.81
C TYR A 140 -14.75 20.78 13.90
N LYS A 141 -14.12 21.70 14.65
CA LYS A 141 -14.52 23.11 14.69
C LYS A 141 -14.52 23.75 13.29
N LYS A 142 -13.49 23.50 12.48
CA LYS A 142 -13.41 23.91 11.07
C LYS A 142 -14.54 23.29 10.23
N ALA A 143 -14.76 21.98 10.35
CA ALA A 143 -15.81 21.27 9.62
C ALA A 143 -17.22 21.81 9.93
N ILE A 144 -17.49 22.12 11.20
CA ILE A 144 -18.75 22.73 11.65
C ILE A 144 -18.89 24.15 11.10
N PHE A 145 -17.83 24.97 11.10
CA PHE A 145 -17.87 26.30 10.51
C PHE A 145 -18.18 26.24 9.01
N GLU A 146 -17.44 25.44 8.25
CA GLU A 146 -17.63 25.33 6.79
C GLU A 146 -19.03 24.83 6.41
N VAL A 147 -19.55 23.79 7.06
CA VAL A 147 -20.91 23.30 6.76
C VAL A 147 -21.99 24.32 7.14
N LEU A 148 -21.78 25.07 8.24
CA LEU A 148 -22.72 26.11 8.65
C LEU A 148 -22.61 27.37 7.77
N GLN A 149 -21.46 27.66 7.17
CA GLN A 149 -21.35 28.69 6.13
C GLN A 149 -22.21 28.31 4.90
N VAL A 150 -22.02 27.11 4.35
CA VAL A 150 -22.83 26.63 3.21
C VAL A 150 -24.32 26.61 3.55
N ALA A 151 -24.69 26.13 4.75
CA ALA A 151 -26.06 26.18 5.25
C ALA A 151 -26.60 27.62 5.35
N SER A 152 -25.80 28.57 5.86
CA SER A 152 -26.21 29.97 5.99
C SER A 152 -26.44 30.65 4.64
N THR A 153 -25.60 30.35 3.63
CA THR A 153 -25.78 30.83 2.26
C THR A 153 -27.05 30.27 1.63
N ARG A 154 -27.30 28.95 1.71
CA ARG A 154 -28.54 28.32 1.20
C ARG A 154 -29.80 28.85 1.89
N ALA A 155 -29.72 29.11 3.20
CA ALA A 155 -30.83 29.63 3.99
C ALA A 155 -31.03 31.16 3.91
N GLY A 156 -30.18 31.89 3.19
CA GLY A 156 -30.22 33.36 3.12
C GLY A 156 -29.95 34.05 4.48
N LYS A 157 -29.22 33.39 5.38
CA LYS A 157 -29.02 33.83 6.77
C LYS A 157 -27.69 34.57 6.94
N THR A 158 -27.74 35.90 6.95
CA THR A 158 -26.56 36.73 7.22
C THR A 158 -26.24 36.78 8.72
N PHE A 159 -24.96 36.65 9.07
CA PHE A 159 -24.43 36.88 10.42
C PHE A 159 -23.58 38.16 10.41
N LEU A 160 -23.72 39.00 11.43
CA LEU A 160 -23.05 40.30 11.50
C LEU A 160 -21.57 40.14 11.84
N THR A 161 -20.69 40.55 10.92
CA THR A 161 -19.30 40.90 11.24
C THR A 161 -19.26 42.30 11.83
N CYS A 162 -18.73 42.47 13.04
CA CYS A 162 -18.51 43.79 13.63
C CYS A 162 -17.57 44.64 12.76
N PRO A 163 -17.82 45.96 12.61
CA PRO A 163 -16.89 46.85 11.94
C PRO A 163 -15.53 46.90 12.63
N GLU A 164 -14.49 47.22 11.85
CA GLU A 164 -13.13 47.35 12.33
C GLU A 164 -13.01 48.44 13.40
N SER A 165 -12.65 48.05 14.61
CA SER A 165 -12.01 48.93 15.59
C SER A 165 -10.56 48.48 15.74
N ASP A 166 -9.62 49.40 15.61
CA ASP A 166 -8.19 49.16 15.86
C ASP A 166 -7.97 48.59 17.28
N ASP A 167 -7.82 47.26 17.38
CA ASP A 167 -6.86 46.58 18.27
C ASP A 167 -6.98 45.04 18.23
N THR A 168 -5.91 44.41 17.75
CA THR A 168 -5.33 43.09 18.13
C THR A 168 -6.17 41.79 18.30
N ASP A 169 -7.50 41.73 18.14
CA ASP A 169 -8.27 40.53 18.55
C ASP A 169 -9.29 39.93 17.55
N THR A 170 -8.86 39.72 16.30
CA THR A 170 -9.64 39.04 15.24
C THR A 170 -10.18 37.65 15.67
N SER A 171 -9.51 36.98 16.61
CA SER A 171 -9.89 35.65 17.10
C SER A 171 -11.26 35.63 17.81
N LYS A 172 -11.55 36.67 18.61
CA LYS A 172 -12.80 36.78 19.37
C LYS A 172 -14.01 37.04 18.47
N SER A 173 -13.82 37.76 17.36
CA SER A 173 -14.88 38.04 16.38
C SER A 173 -15.37 36.74 15.70
N VAL A 174 -14.42 35.94 15.18
CA VAL A 174 -14.72 34.65 14.54
C VAL A 174 -15.34 33.65 15.53
N ASP A 175 -14.89 33.64 16.79
CA ASP A 175 -15.49 32.79 17.83
C ASP A 175 -16.89 33.23 18.27
N MET A 176 -17.22 34.52 18.18
CA MET A 176 -18.59 35.01 18.40
C MET A 176 -19.51 34.61 17.25
N GLN A 177 -19.07 34.79 16.00
CA GLN A 177 -19.82 34.40 14.81
C GLN A 177 -20.12 32.88 14.81
N ASN A 178 -19.12 32.05 15.12
CA ASN A 178 -19.29 30.60 15.26
C ASN A 178 -20.37 30.21 16.28
N LYS A 179 -20.44 30.90 17.43
CA LYS A 179 -21.47 30.64 18.45
C LYS A 179 -22.88 30.95 17.92
N GLN A 180 -23.06 32.09 17.25
CA GLN A 180 -24.35 32.47 16.65
C GLN A 180 -24.79 31.46 15.58
N MET A 181 -23.87 30.97 14.76
CA MET A 181 -24.16 29.95 13.73
C MET A 181 -24.57 28.61 14.35
N ILE A 182 -23.92 28.20 15.45
CA ILE A 182 -24.26 26.96 16.18
C ILE A 182 -25.61 27.09 16.90
N GLU A 183 -25.91 28.23 17.53
CA GLU A 183 -27.20 28.49 18.16
C GLU A 183 -28.35 28.50 17.14
N TRP A 184 -28.12 29.08 15.97
CA TRP A 184 -29.05 29.01 14.84
C TRP A 184 -29.27 27.57 14.34
N ALA A 185 -28.22 26.75 14.26
CA ALA A 185 -28.34 25.36 13.88
C ALA A 185 -29.04 24.51 14.95
N MET A 186 -28.80 24.78 16.23
CA MET A 186 -29.46 24.15 17.37
C MET A 186 -30.96 24.45 17.43
N THR A 187 -31.39 25.65 17.02
CA THR A 187 -32.82 26.00 16.87
C THR A 187 -33.46 25.41 15.60
N GLY A 188 -32.75 24.57 14.85
CA GLY A 188 -33.27 23.88 13.68
C GLY A 188 -33.27 24.72 12.40
N PHE A 189 -32.34 25.67 12.27
CA PHE A 189 -32.11 26.50 11.07
C PHE A 189 -33.27 27.47 10.73
N GLN A 190 -33.95 28.00 11.75
CA GLN A 190 -35.08 28.93 11.57
C GLN A 190 -34.66 30.27 10.91
N PRO A 191 -35.50 30.91 10.07
CA PRO A 191 -36.93 30.62 9.83
C PRO A 191 -37.21 29.66 8.67
N THR A 192 -36.22 29.34 7.83
CA THR A 192 -36.39 28.47 6.64
C THR A 192 -36.41 26.99 7.00
N GLY A 193 -35.79 26.62 8.13
CA GLY A 193 -35.78 25.25 8.64
C GLY A 193 -35.02 24.29 7.70
N PRO A 194 -35.35 22.99 7.72
CA PRO A 194 -34.71 21.98 6.87
C PRO A 194 -34.77 22.31 5.36
N LYS A 195 -35.84 22.98 4.91
CA LYS A 195 -36.01 23.39 3.50
C LYS A 195 -34.96 24.39 3.03
N GLY A 196 -34.45 25.24 3.94
CA GLY A 196 -33.37 26.19 3.65
C GLY A 196 -31.98 25.56 3.50
N LEU A 197 -31.85 24.23 3.68
CA LEU A 197 -30.59 23.50 3.53
C LEU A 197 -30.50 22.71 2.23
N GLU A 198 -31.61 22.60 1.50
CA GLU A 198 -31.68 21.86 0.24
C GLU A 198 -30.66 22.38 -0.79
N PRO A 199 -30.05 21.51 -1.61
CA PRO A 199 -29.12 21.94 -2.65
C PRO A 199 -29.81 22.81 -3.71
N PRO A 200 -29.13 23.86 -4.22
CA PRO A 200 -29.50 24.54 -5.47
C PRO A 200 -29.59 23.57 -6.65
N GLU A 201 -30.31 23.93 -7.72
CA GLU A 201 -30.49 23.03 -8.89
C GLU A 201 -29.15 22.70 -9.57
N GLU A 202 -28.20 23.63 -9.52
CA GLU A 202 -26.84 23.50 -10.04
C GLU A 202 -26.03 22.44 -9.27
N GLU A 203 -26.23 22.33 -7.96
CA GLU A 203 -25.57 21.29 -7.13
C GLU A 203 -26.25 19.92 -7.25
N ARG A 204 -27.49 19.83 -7.76
CA ARG A 204 -28.23 18.56 -7.92
C ARG A 204 -27.85 17.80 -9.18
N ASN A 205 -27.39 18.47 -10.24
CA ASN A 205 -27.12 17.84 -11.54
C ASN A 205 -25.71 18.17 -12.09
N PRO A 206 -24.70 17.31 -11.84
CA PRO A 206 -23.33 17.53 -12.31
C PRO A 206 -23.14 17.37 -13.83
N TYR A 207 -24.20 17.09 -14.60
CA TYR A 207 -24.13 16.85 -16.05
C TYR A 207 -24.62 18.04 -16.90
N LYS A 208 -24.99 19.19 -16.29
CA LYS A 208 -25.73 20.25 -16.97
C LYS A 208 -24.91 21.44 -17.49
N GLU A 209 -23.61 21.52 -17.18
CA GLU A 209 -22.71 22.53 -17.78
C GLU A 209 -21.73 21.87 -18.77
N GLY A 210 -21.89 22.22 -20.05
CA GLY A 210 -20.86 22.01 -21.06
C GLY A 210 -19.71 23.01 -20.87
N TYR A 211 -18.49 22.58 -21.17
CA TYR A 211 -17.24 23.35 -21.10
C TYR A 211 -17.39 24.86 -21.39
N PRO A 212 -16.99 25.72 -20.43
CA PRO A 212 -16.45 27.04 -20.72
C PRO A 212 -14.97 27.12 -20.30
N GLU A 213 -14.13 27.38 -21.29
CA GLU A 213 -12.89 28.16 -21.22
C GLU A 213 -11.87 27.88 -20.08
N MET A 214 -10.83 27.13 -20.47
CA MET A 214 -9.46 27.67 -20.56
C MET A 214 -9.00 28.61 -19.43
N TRP A 215 -8.68 28.05 -18.25
CA TRP A 215 -7.92 28.77 -17.23
C TRP A 215 -6.47 28.97 -17.67
N VAL A 216 -6.20 30.16 -18.21
CA VAL A 216 -4.86 30.70 -18.48
C VAL A 216 -4.11 30.89 -17.16
N GLU A 217 -2.83 30.51 -17.11
CA GLU A 217 -1.97 30.76 -15.94
C GLU A 217 -1.74 32.27 -15.72
N PRO A 218 -1.93 32.79 -14.50
CA PRO A 218 -1.30 34.03 -14.08
C PRO A 218 0.16 33.74 -13.67
N GLU A 219 1.11 34.49 -14.24
CA GLU A 219 2.54 34.35 -13.95
C GLU A 219 2.91 34.73 -12.50
N ALA A 220 4.11 34.29 -12.11
CA ALA A 220 4.67 34.28 -10.78
C ALA A 220 4.76 35.63 -10.03
N ALA A 221 4.56 35.58 -8.70
CA ALA A 221 5.36 36.37 -7.75
C ALA A 221 5.39 35.77 -6.32
N ALA A 222 6.61 35.47 -5.85
CA ALA A 222 7.11 35.59 -4.48
C ALA A 222 6.48 34.80 -3.30
N TYR A 223 7.23 33.79 -2.82
CA TYR A 223 7.40 33.46 -1.39
C TYR A 223 7.79 34.72 -0.56
N THR A 224 7.74 34.79 0.78
CA THR A 224 8.59 34.06 1.77
C THR A 224 8.14 34.44 3.24
N PRO A 225 8.89 34.22 4.36
CA PRO A 225 8.68 33.19 5.39
C PRO A 225 8.29 33.73 6.81
N PRO A 226 8.26 32.92 7.91
CA PRO A 226 7.76 33.36 9.22
C PRO A 226 8.87 33.78 10.23
N PRO A 227 8.53 34.48 11.33
CA PRO A 227 9.36 34.61 12.51
C PRO A 227 9.25 33.39 13.45
N ALA A 228 10.25 33.18 14.32
CA ALA A 228 10.52 31.86 14.89
C ALA A 228 10.81 31.84 16.41
N LYS A 229 10.53 30.67 17.04
CA LYS A 229 11.03 30.18 18.35
C LYS A 229 10.46 30.95 19.58
N LYS A 230 10.21 30.34 20.76
CA LYS A 230 11.16 29.59 21.61
C LYS A 230 10.48 28.59 22.60
N PRO A 231 11.25 27.73 23.31
CA PRO A 231 10.79 26.39 23.72
C PRO A 231 10.65 26.16 25.24
N ARG A 232 10.00 25.03 25.60
CA ARG A 232 10.15 24.17 26.81
C ARG A 232 8.92 23.23 26.86
N LYS A 233 8.93 22.02 27.43
CA LYS A 233 9.95 21.21 28.12
C LYS A 233 9.54 19.73 28.02
N SER A 234 10.48 18.79 28.09
CA SER A 234 10.16 17.37 28.22
C SER A 234 9.57 17.03 29.60
N THR A 235 8.39 16.42 29.63
CA THR A 235 7.92 15.55 30.72
C THR A 235 7.17 14.39 30.10
N ALA A 236 7.57 13.17 30.44
CA ALA A 236 6.96 11.95 29.91
C ALA A 236 5.60 11.69 30.57
N THR A 237 4.55 11.57 29.76
CA THR A 237 3.31 10.89 30.17
C THR A 237 2.64 10.23 28.97
N GLU A 238 2.63 8.90 29.01
CA GLU A 238 1.95 7.90 28.18
C GLU A 238 1.22 8.33 26.88
N LYS A 239 1.65 7.77 25.74
CA LYS A 239 0.75 7.52 24.60
C LYS A 239 -0.47 6.73 25.10
N PRO A 240 -1.71 7.11 24.75
CA PRO A 240 -2.88 6.33 25.17
C PRO A 240 -2.83 4.95 24.51
N LYS A 241 -2.58 3.94 25.34
CA LYS A 241 -2.75 2.52 25.02
C LYS A 241 -4.10 2.33 24.35
N VAL A 242 -4.16 1.49 23.32
CA VAL A 242 -5.44 1.02 22.76
C VAL A 242 -6.17 0.24 23.85
N LYS A 243 -7.03 0.95 24.58
CA LYS A 243 -8.18 0.39 25.28
C LYS A 243 -9.42 0.68 24.45
N ASP A 244 -9.55 -0.04 23.33
CA ASP A 244 -10.83 -0.71 23.16
C ASP A 244 -10.98 -1.58 24.41
N ILE A 245 -12.06 -1.37 25.17
CA ILE A 245 -12.39 -2.28 26.27
C ILE A 245 -12.93 -3.54 25.59
N ILE A 246 -12.00 -4.40 25.17
CA ILE A 246 -12.20 -5.83 25.35
C ILE A 246 -12.42 -5.96 26.86
N ASP A 247 -13.65 -6.27 27.25
CA ASP A 247 -13.88 -6.75 28.60
C ASP A 247 -13.13 -8.09 28.69
N GLU A 248 -11.96 -8.09 29.32
CA GLU A 248 -11.09 -9.26 29.46
C GLU A 248 -11.91 -10.43 30.06
N ARG A 249 -12.85 -10.11 30.97
CA ARG A 249 -13.83 -11.05 31.53
C ARG A 249 -14.80 -11.64 30.52
N THR A 250 -15.16 -10.93 29.45
CA THR A 250 -16.01 -11.46 28.38
C THR A 250 -15.24 -12.48 27.55
N ARG A 251 -13.96 -12.23 27.21
CA ARG A 251 -13.11 -13.22 26.51
C ARG A 251 -12.89 -14.45 27.38
N GLU A 252 -12.53 -14.27 28.65
CA GLU A 252 -12.41 -15.34 29.66
C GLU A 252 -13.68 -16.18 29.78
N ARG A 253 -14.83 -15.51 29.96
CA ARG A 253 -16.14 -16.16 30.09
C ARG A 253 -16.51 -16.96 28.85
N LEU A 254 -16.32 -16.42 27.65
CA LEU A 254 -16.65 -17.12 26.41
C LEU A 254 -15.76 -18.35 26.20
N VAL A 255 -14.48 -18.26 26.52
CA VAL A 255 -13.57 -19.41 26.50
C VAL A 255 -13.95 -20.44 27.57
N TYR A 256 -14.42 -20.01 28.74
CA TYR A 256 -14.99 -20.91 29.75
C TYR A 256 -16.28 -21.60 29.26
N GLU A 257 -17.21 -20.89 28.61
CA GLU A 257 -18.41 -21.46 27.98
C GLU A 257 -18.03 -22.54 26.93
N VAL A 258 -16.95 -22.33 26.16
CA VAL A 258 -16.40 -23.35 25.24
C VAL A 258 -15.84 -24.57 25.99
N ARG A 259 -15.08 -24.38 27.09
CA ARG A 259 -14.59 -25.51 27.92
C ARG A 259 -15.74 -26.33 28.53
N GLN A 260 -16.87 -25.68 28.87
CA GLN A 260 -18.08 -26.34 29.34
C GLN A 260 -18.95 -26.95 28.21
N LYS A 261 -18.50 -26.87 26.95
CA LYS A 261 -19.22 -27.32 25.74
C LYS A 261 -20.58 -26.62 25.53
N CYS A 262 -20.74 -25.42 26.08
CA CYS A 262 -21.94 -24.58 25.89
C CYS A 262 -21.89 -23.75 24.60
N ARG A 263 -20.74 -23.72 23.90
CA ARG A 263 -20.48 -22.93 22.70
C ARG A 263 -19.35 -23.57 21.89
N ASN A 264 -19.35 -23.45 20.56
CA ASN A 264 -18.21 -23.89 19.76
C ASN A 264 -17.11 -22.80 19.74
N ILE A 265 -15.85 -23.21 19.60
CA ILE A 265 -14.73 -22.27 19.50
C ILE A 265 -14.75 -21.45 18.19
N GLU A 266 -15.40 -21.97 17.15
CA GLU A 266 -15.52 -21.29 15.86
C GLU A 266 -16.55 -20.16 15.87
N ASP A 267 -17.50 -20.18 16.83
CA ASP A 267 -18.52 -19.14 17.04
C ASP A 267 -17.96 -17.90 17.78
N ILE A 268 -16.67 -17.91 18.16
CA ILE A 268 -16.00 -16.80 18.85
C ILE A 268 -14.72 -16.39 18.15
N CYS A 269 -14.42 -15.08 18.13
CA CYS A 269 -13.13 -14.59 17.68
C CYS A 269 -12.04 -14.98 18.70
N ILE A 270 -11.24 -16.01 18.41
CA ILE A 270 -10.21 -16.49 19.35
C ILE A 270 -9.14 -15.44 19.66
N SER A 271 -8.95 -14.46 18.78
CA SER A 271 -8.02 -13.34 18.95
C SER A 271 -8.48 -12.30 20.00
N CYS A 272 -9.78 -12.01 20.15
CA CYS A 272 -10.27 -10.92 21.01
C CYS A 272 -11.57 -11.19 21.81
N GLY A 273 -12.21 -12.35 21.65
CA GLY A 273 -13.48 -12.68 22.31
C GLY A 273 -14.74 -12.08 21.66
N SER A 274 -14.64 -11.38 20.52
CA SER A 274 -15.84 -10.87 19.82
C SER A 274 -16.70 -12.01 19.26
N LEU A 275 -18.02 -11.92 19.46
CA LEU A 275 -19.01 -12.82 18.84
C LEU A 275 -19.30 -12.48 17.36
N ASN A 276 -18.82 -11.34 16.85
CA ASN A 276 -19.02 -10.94 15.46
C ASN A 276 -17.97 -11.61 14.55
N VAL A 277 -17.99 -12.94 14.50
CA VAL A 277 -17.11 -13.75 13.65
C VAL A 277 -17.51 -13.54 12.19
N SER A 278 -16.53 -13.22 11.36
CA SER A 278 -16.71 -13.02 9.92
C SER A 278 -15.90 -13.99 9.07
N LEU A 279 -14.86 -14.60 9.66
CA LEU A 279 -14.00 -15.60 9.01
C LEU A 279 -13.41 -16.55 10.06
N GLU A 280 -12.85 -17.68 9.63
CA GLU A 280 -12.06 -18.55 10.49
C GLU A 280 -10.64 -17.99 10.71
N HIS A 281 -10.03 -18.25 11.86
CA HIS A 281 -8.64 -17.92 12.13
C HIS A 281 -7.70 -18.76 11.24
N PRO A 282 -6.73 -18.17 10.50
CA PRO A 282 -5.99 -18.89 9.47
C PRO A 282 -5.07 -20.01 9.99
N LEU A 283 -4.59 -19.90 11.25
CA LEU A 283 -3.60 -20.83 11.82
C LEU A 283 -4.19 -21.90 12.78
N PHE A 284 -5.34 -21.62 13.39
CA PHE A 284 -5.89 -22.37 14.52
C PHE A 284 -7.40 -22.53 14.37
N ILE A 285 -7.96 -23.61 14.93
CA ILE A 285 -9.41 -23.83 15.00
C ILE A 285 -10.03 -22.72 15.86
N GLY A 286 -11.10 -22.11 15.35
CA GLY A 286 -11.70 -20.92 15.96
C GLY A 286 -12.02 -19.80 14.96
N GLY A 287 -12.88 -18.89 15.38
CA GLY A 287 -13.32 -17.75 14.58
C GLY A 287 -12.37 -16.55 14.64
N MET A 288 -12.59 -15.58 13.76
CA MET A 288 -11.94 -14.29 13.68
C MET A 288 -12.96 -13.22 13.24
N CYS A 289 -12.95 -12.06 13.91
CA CYS A 289 -13.75 -10.91 13.50
C CYS A 289 -12.98 -10.02 12.51
N GLN A 290 -13.68 -9.23 11.71
CA GLN A 290 -13.07 -8.38 10.67
C GLN A 290 -12.02 -7.40 11.24
N SER A 291 -12.19 -6.93 12.48
CA SER A 291 -11.20 -6.05 13.13
C SER A 291 -9.89 -6.77 13.42
N CYS A 292 -9.94 -8.04 13.86
CA CYS A 292 -8.77 -8.87 14.07
C CYS A 292 -8.14 -9.32 12.74
N LYS A 293 -8.93 -9.50 11.66
CA LYS A 293 -8.37 -9.70 10.31
C LYS A 293 -7.49 -8.54 9.87
N ASN A 294 -7.97 -7.29 10.01
CA ASN A 294 -7.20 -6.12 9.61
C ASN A 294 -5.88 -6.04 10.39
N CYS A 295 -5.95 -6.19 11.72
CA CYS A 295 -4.76 -6.25 12.58
C CYS A 295 -3.82 -7.41 12.21
N PHE A 296 -4.34 -8.57 11.82
CA PHE A 296 -3.51 -9.70 11.38
C PHE A 296 -2.77 -9.41 10.07
N LEU A 297 -3.42 -8.72 9.11
CA LEU A 297 -2.78 -8.31 7.85
C LEU A 297 -1.65 -7.29 8.08
N GLU A 298 -1.82 -6.39 9.04
CA GLU A 298 -0.83 -5.39 9.44
C GLU A 298 0.36 -6.03 10.20
N CYS A 299 0.07 -6.87 11.20
CA CYS A 299 1.02 -7.28 12.24
C CYS A 299 1.68 -8.65 12.04
N ALA A 300 1.10 -9.60 11.31
CA ALA A 300 1.58 -11.00 11.31
C ALA A 300 2.99 -11.19 10.69
N TYR A 301 3.43 -10.25 9.85
CA TYR A 301 4.78 -10.20 9.27
C TYR A 301 5.55 -8.94 9.73
N GLN A 302 5.33 -8.50 10.97
CA GLN A 302 6.23 -7.59 11.67
C GLN A 302 7.16 -8.40 12.57
N TYR A 303 8.44 -8.04 12.56
CA TYR A 303 9.49 -8.69 13.32
C TYR A 303 10.37 -7.61 13.96
N ASP A 304 10.75 -7.81 15.21
CA ASP A 304 11.61 -6.90 15.96
C ASP A 304 13.10 -7.17 15.66
N ASP A 305 13.99 -6.32 16.22
CA ASP A 305 15.44 -6.37 15.98
C ASP A 305 16.11 -7.68 16.49
N ASP A 306 15.42 -8.46 17.33
CA ASP A 306 15.83 -9.81 17.76
C ASP A 306 15.47 -10.92 16.76
N GLY A 307 14.78 -10.56 15.66
CA GLY A 307 14.34 -11.47 14.62
C GLY A 307 13.04 -12.23 14.94
N TYR A 308 12.41 -12.03 16.10
CA TYR A 308 11.13 -12.63 16.46
C TYR A 308 9.94 -11.74 16.05
N GLN A 309 8.74 -12.31 15.98
CA GLN A 309 7.52 -11.55 15.69
C GLN A 309 7.25 -10.53 16.80
N SER A 310 7.03 -9.27 16.42
CA SER A 310 6.71 -8.16 17.34
C SER A 310 5.42 -8.37 18.15
N TYR A 311 4.57 -9.31 17.71
CA TYR A 311 3.24 -9.54 18.27
C TYR A 311 2.90 -11.03 18.34
N CYS A 312 1.94 -11.37 19.22
CA CYS A 312 1.42 -12.72 19.35
C CYS A 312 0.83 -13.27 18.03
N THR A 313 1.24 -14.47 17.63
CA THR A 313 0.76 -15.24 16.47
C THR A 313 -0.78 -15.45 16.46
N ILE A 314 -1.47 -15.36 17.61
CA ILE A 314 -2.93 -15.60 17.73
C ILE A 314 -3.74 -14.29 17.72
N CYS A 315 -3.31 -13.27 18.46
CA CYS A 315 -4.10 -12.05 18.65
C CYS A 315 -3.50 -10.79 18.00
N CYS A 316 -2.29 -10.88 17.43
CA CYS A 316 -1.56 -9.74 16.88
C CYS A 316 -1.39 -8.56 17.85
N GLY A 317 -1.30 -8.90 19.15
CA GLY A 317 -0.99 -8.00 20.25
C GLY A 317 -0.36 -8.77 21.41
N GLY A 318 -0.79 -8.45 22.63
CA GLY A 318 -0.17 -8.95 23.87
C GLY A 318 0.94 -8.02 24.37
N ARG A 319 1.14 -7.95 25.69
CA ARG A 319 2.19 -7.11 26.31
C ARG A 319 3.47 -7.86 26.63
N GLU A 320 3.35 -9.17 26.83
CA GLU A 320 4.41 -10.11 27.18
C GLU A 320 4.20 -11.36 26.33
N VAL A 321 5.27 -11.85 25.71
CA VAL A 321 5.23 -12.95 24.74
C VAL A 321 6.29 -14.00 25.03
N LEU A 322 5.91 -15.24 24.78
CA LEU A 322 6.78 -16.41 24.80
C LEU A 322 7.35 -16.61 23.40
N MET A 323 8.67 -16.54 23.28
CA MET A 323 9.40 -16.79 22.04
C MET A 323 9.60 -18.30 21.83
N CYS A 324 9.50 -18.77 20.58
CA CYS A 324 9.74 -20.16 20.25
C CYS A 324 11.24 -20.50 20.28
N GLY A 325 11.64 -21.55 21.01
CA GLY A 325 13.01 -22.06 21.04
C GLY A 325 13.40 -22.95 19.84
N ASN A 326 12.49 -23.23 18.91
CA ASN A 326 12.80 -24.02 17.72
C ASN A 326 13.60 -23.19 16.70
N ASN A 327 14.69 -23.75 16.18
CA ASN A 327 15.51 -23.15 15.13
C ASN A 327 14.65 -22.73 13.91
N ASN A 328 14.97 -21.57 13.33
CA ASN A 328 14.23 -20.91 12.24
C ASN A 328 12.76 -20.51 12.56
N CYS A 329 12.25 -20.74 13.78
CA CYS A 329 10.89 -20.37 14.15
C CYS A 329 10.86 -19.03 14.89
N CYS A 330 10.36 -18.00 14.24
CA CYS A 330 10.33 -16.64 14.77
C CYS A 330 8.98 -16.27 15.42
N ARG A 331 8.21 -17.26 15.89
CA ARG A 331 6.82 -17.07 16.35
C ARG A 331 6.74 -16.80 17.84
N CYS A 332 5.83 -15.89 18.20
CA CYS A 332 5.60 -15.40 19.55
C CYS A 332 4.17 -15.70 20.02
N PHE A 333 3.98 -16.04 21.29
CA PHE A 333 2.65 -16.30 21.88
C PHE A 333 2.47 -15.54 23.18
N CYS A 334 1.48 -14.66 23.30
CA CYS A 334 1.30 -13.91 24.54
C CYS A 334 0.77 -14.78 25.69
N VAL A 335 1.24 -14.49 26.90
CA VAL A 335 0.88 -15.18 28.15
C VAL A 335 -0.64 -15.35 28.28
N GLU A 336 -1.39 -14.27 28.04
CA GLU A 336 -2.86 -14.25 28.06
C GLU A 336 -3.48 -15.27 27.09
N CYS A 337 -3.06 -15.32 25.82
CA CYS A 337 -3.62 -16.29 24.86
C CYS A 337 -3.31 -17.73 25.26
N VAL A 338 -2.15 -17.99 25.87
CA VAL A 338 -1.76 -19.31 26.33
C VAL A 338 -2.60 -19.75 27.52
N ASP A 339 -2.71 -18.93 28.57
CA ASP A 339 -3.47 -19.31 29.77
C ASP A 339 -4.99 -19.43 29.51
N LEU A 340 -5.51 -18.64 28.56
CA LEU A 340 -6.90 -18.74 28.11
C LEU A 340 -7.14 -19.97 27.21
N LEU A 341 -6.38 -20.16 26.13
CA LEU A 341 -6.72 -21.17 25.13
C LEU A 341 -6.12 -22.55 25.44
N VAL A 342 -4.95 -22.61 26.07
CA VAL A 342 -4.29 -23.88 26.43
C VAL A 342 -4.72 -24.34 27.83
N GLY A 343 -4.57 -23.48 28.84
CA GLY A 343 -4.96 -23.81 30.21
C GLY A 343 -4.31 -22.88 31.24
N PRO A 344 -4.94 -22.59 32.39
CA PRO A 344 -4.39 -21.64 33.36
C PRO A 344 -3.03 -22.12 33.91
N GLY A 345 -2.01 -21.27 33.83
CA GLY A 345 -0.64 -21.61 34.24
C GLY A 345 0.18 -22.33 33.16
N ALA A 346 -0.38 -22.58 31.96
CA ALA A 346 0.36 -23.14 30.84
C ALA A 346 1.46 -22.18 30.36
N ALA A 347 1.27 -20.87 30.46
CA ALA A 347 2.31 -19.91 30.13
C ALA A 347 3.50 -20.03 31.10
N GLN A 348 3.22 -20.16 32.41
CA GLN A 348 4.27 -20.36 33.41
C GLN A 348 4.98 -21.72 33.30
N ALA A 349 4.29 -22.75 32.77
CA ALA A 349 4.91 -24.02 32.43
C ALA A 349 5.88 -23.87 31.24
N ALA A 350 5.45 -23.19 30.17
CA ALA A 350 6.27 -22.90 29.00
C ALA A 350 7.50 -22.03 29.34
N ILE A 351 7.39 -21.03 30.22
CA ILE A 351 8.52 -20.22 30.72
C ILE A 351 9.58 -21.08 31.46
N LYS A 352 9.17 -22.22 32.04
CA LYS A 352 10.07 -23.15 32.75
C LYS A 352 10.60 -24.28 31.85
N GLU A 353 10.14 -24.36 30.60
CA GLU A 353 10.57 -25.35 29.62
C GLU A 353 11.63 -24.72 28.72
N ASP A 354 12.85 -25.28 28.75
CA ASP A 354 13.97 -24.80 27.94
C ASP A 354 14.62 -25.98 27.20
N PRO A 355 14.59 -26.02 25.84
CA PRO A 355 13.92 -25.08 24.93
C PRO A 355 12.41 -25.36 24.76
N TRP A 356 11.56 -24.35 24.94
CA TRP A 356 10.12 -24.46 24.68
C TRP A 356 9.79 -24.44 23.17
N ASN A 357 9.07 -25.45 22.70
CA ASN A 357 8.57 -25.52 21.31
C ASN A 357 7.14 -24.97 21.21
N CYS A 358 6.94 -23.94 20.37
CA CYS A 358 5.63 -23.31 20.23
C CYS A 358 4.58 -24.21 19.55
N TYR A 359 3.30 -23.87 19.71
CA TYR A 359 2.14 -24.65 19.22
C TYR A 359 2.09 -24.82 17.69
N MET A 360 2.87 -24.04 16.92
CA MET A 360 3.04 -24.26 15.48
C MET A 360 4.14 -25.27 15.15
N CYS A 361 5.15 -25.43 16.01
CA CYS A 361 6.26 -26.39 15.85
C CYS A 361 6.01 -27.72 16.55
N GLY A 362 5.17 -27.74 17.59
CA GLY A 362 4.89 -28.94 18.38
C GLY A 362 4.40 -30.13 17.55
N PRO A 363 4.73 -31.38 17.97
CA PRO A 363 4.31 -32.58 17.26
C PRO A 363 2.80 -32.87 17.43
N LYS A 364 2.20 -32.40 18.52
CA LYS A 364 0.74 -32.47 18.73
C LYS A 364 0.07 -31.34 17.96
N ALA A 365 -1.10 -31.61 17.38
CA ALA A 365 -1.93 -30.55 16.78
C ALA A 365 -2.71 -29.76 17.85
N GLN A 366 -3.07 -30.38 18.98
CA GLN A 366 -3.96 -29.82 19.98
C GLN A 366 -3.28 -29.65 21.36
N TYR A 367 -3.51 -28.48 21.95
CA TYR A 367 -3.04 -28.05 23.27
C TYR A 367 -4.19 -27.36 24.01
N GLY A 368 -4.92 -28.10 24.84
CA GLY A 368 -6.15 -27.59 25.47
C GLY A 368 -7.26 -27.36 24.45
N LEU A 369 -7.79 -26.14 24.38
CA LEU A 369 -8.71 -25.72 23.32
C LEU A 369 -7.99 -25.22 22.06
N LEU A 370 -6.68 -24.93 22.13
CA LEU A 370 -5.93 -24.44 20.98
C LEU A 370 -5.54 -25.61 20.06
N GLU A 371 -6.08 -25.64 18.85
CA GLU A 371 -5.79 -26.68 17.86
C GLU A 371 -5.26 -26.06 16.56
N ARG A 372 -4.08 -26.50 16.11
CA ARG A 372 -3.43 -26.07 14.86
C ARG A 372 -4.16 -26.71 13.67
N ARG A 373 -4.64 -25.88 12.74
CA ARG A 373 -5.28 -26.34 11.50
C ARG A 373 -4.30 -27.15 10.64
N ALA A 374 -4.75 -28.25 10.02
CA ALA A 374 -3.90 -29.05 9.13
C ALA A 374 -3.61 -28.35 7.79
N ASP A 375 -4.58 -27.59 7.29
CA ASP A 375 -4.55 -26.81 6.04
C ASP A 375 -3.99 -25.38 6.21
N TRP A 376 -3.47 -25.05 7.41
CA TRP A 376 -2.98 -23.69 7.74
C TRP A 376 -2.05 -23.05 6.71
N PRO A 377 -1.13 -23.76 6.01
CA PRO A 377 -0.22 -23.13 5.05
C PRO A 377 -1.01 -22.53 3.87
N CYS A 378 -1.99 -23.27 3.34
CA CYS A 378 -2.85 -22.82 2.25
C CYS A 378 -3.81 -21.71 2.71
N ARG A 379 -4.41 -21.87 3.89
CA ARG A 379 -5.29 -20.83 4.46
C ARG A 379 -4.56 -19.51 4.64
N LEU A 380 -3.33 -19.54 5.15
CA LEU A 380 -2.52 -18.33 5.37
C LEU A 380 -2.19 -17.63 4.05
N GLN A 381 -1.86 -18.36 2.98
CA GLN A 381 -1.68 -17.75 1.66
C GLN A 381 -2.95 -17.05 1.18
N HIS A 382 -4.09 -17.76 1.16
CA HIS A 382 -5.36 -17.20 0.70
C HIS A 382 -5.82 -16.00 1.54
N PHE A 383 -5.49 -15.98 2.83
CA PHE A 383 -5.73 -14.83 3.72
C PHE A 383 -5.02 -13.54 3.25
N PHE A 384 -3.85 -13.68 2.61
CA PHE A 384 -3.03 -12.59 2.09
C PHE A 384 -3.14 -12.40 0.57
N ALA A 385 -3.72 -13.34 -0.18
CA ALA A 385 -3.84 -13.32 -1.65
C ALA A 385 -5.02 -12.46 -2.17
N ASN A 386 -5.29 -11.34 -1.49
CA ASN A 386 -6.46 -10.49 -1.70
C ASN A 386 -6.29 -9.59 -2.95
N ASN A 387 -6.11 -10.21 -4.12
CA ASN A 387 -5.92 -9.57 -5.41
C ASN A 387 -7.28 -9.27 -6.07
N HIS A 388 -7.95 -8.19 -5.65
CA HIS A 388 -9.29 -7.84 -6.16
C HIS A 388 -9.30 -7.32 -7.62
N ASP A 389 -8.14 -7.01 -8.21
CA ASP A 389 -7.98 -6.43 -9.55
C ASP A 389 -7.02 -7.25 -10.44
N GLN A 390 -7.43 -8.44 -10.90
CA GLN A 390 -6.61 -9.25 -11.81
C GLN A 390 -7.19 -9.37 -13.23
N ASP A 391 -6.52 -8.71 -14.18
CA ASP A 391 -6.62 -8.98 -15.62
C ASP A 391 -5.86 -10.27 -16.04
N PHE A 392 -5.29 -10.99 -15.08
CA PHE A 392 -4.32 -12.08 -15.25
C PHE A 392 -4.67 -13.25 -14.30
N GLU A 393 -4.11 -14.43 -14.56
CA GLU A 393 -4.30 -15.57 -13.65
C GLU A 393 -3.63 -15.34 -12.27
N PRO A 394 -4.18 -15.90 -11.18
CA PRO A 394 -3.55 -15.82 -9.86
C PRO A 394 -2.15 -16.45 -9.86
N PRO A 395 -1.12 -15.79 -9.30
CA PRO A 395 0.23 -16.33 -9.28
C PRO A 395 0.31 -17.61 -8.43
N ARG A 396 1.16 -18.55 -8.84
CA ARG A 396 1.42 -19.80 -8.12
C ARG A 396 1.82 -19.51 -6.66
N LEU A 397 1.04 -20.03 -5.72
CA LEU A 397 1.26 -19.90 -4.28
C LEU A 397 2.10 -21.08 -3.77
N TYR A 398 3.17 -20.81 -3.01
CA TYR A 398 4.05 -21.83 -2.41
C TYR A 398 3.75 -21.94 -0.90
N PRO A 399 3.48 -23.13 -0.34
CA PRO A 399 3.11 -23.24 1.07
C PRO A 399 4.29 -22.86 1.99
N PRO A 400 4.05 -22.13 3.09
CA PRO A 400 5.03 -21.92 4.16
C PRO A 400 5.79 -23.19 4.55
N VAL A 401 7.11 -23.07 4.70
CA VAL A 401 8.00 -24.20 5.00
C VAL A 401 8.07 -24.40 6.52
N LEU A 402 7.97 -25.64 6.99
CA LEU A 402 8.16 -25.98 8.41
C LEU A 402 9.55 -25.57 8.88
N ALA A 403 9.67 -25.03 10.09
CA ALA A 403 10.89 -24.38 10.59
C ALA A 403 12.16 -25.26 10.49
N GLU A 404 12.03 -26.55 10.84
CA GLU A 404 13.08 -27.58 10.72
C GLU A 404 13.58 -27.82 9.28
N ASN A 405 12.75 -27.54 8.27
CA ASN A 405 13.03 -27.77 6.85
C ASN A 405 13.45 -26.50 6.11
N ARG A 406 13.47 -25.33 6.79
CA ARG A 406 13.89 -24.05 6.21
C ARG A 406 15.38 -24.07 5.92
N LYS A 407 15.76 -23.58 4.74
CA LYS A 407 17.15 -23.49 4.27
C LYS A 407 17.52 -22.03 3.98
N PRO A 408 18.81 -21.66 4.00
CA PRO A 408 19.25 -20.33 3.58
C PRO A 408 18.75 -19.98 2.17
N ILE A 409 18.51 -18.69 1.92
CA ILE A 409 18.02 -18.17 0.64
C ILE A 409 19.18 -17.96 -0.35
N ARG A 410 18.93 -18.24 -1.64
CA ARG A 410 19.85 -17.95 -2.75
C ARG A 410 19.22 -16.90 -3.66
N VAL A 411 19.92 -15.79 -3.86
CA VAL A 411 19.39 -14.57 -4.48
C VAL A 411 20.14 -14.20 -5.75
N LEU A 412 19.38 -13.85 -6.80
CA LEU A 412 19.86 -13.16 -7.99
C LEU A 412 19.31 -11.73 -7.98
N SER A 413 20.20 -10.75 -7.84
CA SER A 413 19.85 -9.32 -7.87
C SER A 413 20.34 -8.69 -9.16
N LEU A 414 19.41 -8.10 -9.93
CA LEU A 414 19.68 -7.47 -11.21
C LEU A 414 19.50 -5.96 -11.07
N PHE A 415 20.49 -5.17 -11.51
CA PHE A 415 20.54 -3.73 -11.23
C PHE A 415 20.61 -3.46 -9.72
N ASP A 416 21.49 -4.18 -9.03
CA ASP A 416 21.54 -4.26 -7.55
C ASP A 416 21.79 -2.91 -6.85
N GLY A 417 22.40 -1.95 -7.56
CA GLY A 417 22.72 -0.64 -7.01
C GLY A 417 23.60 -0.79 -5.77
N ILE A 418 23.20 -0.14 -4.67
CA ILE A 418 23.94 -0.20 -3.40
C ILE A 418 23.57 -1.40 -2.52
N ALA A 419 23.23 -2.54 -3.11
CA ALA A 419 22.93 -3.80 -2.43
C ALA A 419 21.83 -3.72 -1.36
N THR A 420 20.76 -2.97 -1.63
CA THR A 420 19.63 -2.79 -0.69
C THR A 420 18.93 -4.12 -0.36
N GLY A 421 18.87 -5.05 -1.32
CA GLY A 421 18.30 -6.38 -1.10
C GLY A 421 19.06 -7.17 -0.03
N LEU A 422 20.40 -7.23 -0.12
CA LEU A 422 21.23 -7.93 0.86
C LEU A 422 21.24 -7.25 2.23
N LEU A 423 21.17 -5.91 2.28
CA LEU A 423 20.99 -5.17 3.54
C LEU A 423 19.71 -5.63 4.25
N VAL A 424 18.56 -5.59 3.56
CA VAL A 424 17.27 -5.93 4.16
C VAL A 424 17.18 -7.41 4.56
N LEU A 425 17.71 -8.33 3.76
CA LEU A 425 17.75 -9.76 4.13
C LEU A 425 18.54 -9.99 5.42
N LYS A 426 19.63 -9.22 5.65
CA LYS A 426 20.39 -9.25 6.90
C LYS A 426 19.66 -8.59 8.07
N GLU A 427 19.01 -7.44 7.87
CA GLU A 427 18.17 -6.79 8.90
C GLU A 427 17.02 -7.70 9.35
N LEU A 428 16.42 -8.45 8.43
CA LEU A 428 15.39 -9.46 8.70
C LEU A 428 15.96 -10.77 9.29
N GLY A 429 17.27 -10.87 9.54
CA GLY A 429 17.89 -12.08 10.05
C GLY A 429 17.77 -13.31 9.13
N ILE A 430 17.48 -13.14 7.83
CA ILE A 430 17.37 -14.26 6.88
C ILE A 430 18.77 -14.73 6.50
N GLN A 431 19.05 -16.03 6.65
CA GLN A 431 20.32 -16.61 6.25
C GLN A 431 20.45 -16.60 4.72
N VAL A 432 21.48 -15.92 4.20
CA VAL A 432 21.78 -15.87 2.75
C VAL A 432 22.98 -16.77 2.44
N GLU A 433 22.74 -17.84 1.70
CA GLU A 433 23.79 -18.74 1.19
C GLU A 433 24.58 -18.07 0.05
N ARG A 434 23.84 -17.48 -0.91
CA ARG A 434 24.43 -16.92 -2.13
C ARG A 434 23.68 -15.66 -2.54
N TYR A 435 24.43 -14.62 -2.91
CA TYR A 435 23.89 -13.38 -3.46
C TYR A 435 24.71 -13.01 -4.71
N VAL A 436 24.13 -13.23 -5.88
CA VAL A 436 24.73 -12.89 -7.18
C VAL A 436 24.14 -11.58 -7.65
N ALA A 437 24.98 -10.61 -8.00
CA ALA A 437 24.56 -9.26 -8.34
C ALA A 437 25.06 -8.82 -9.73
N SER A 438 24.14 -8.34 -10.57
CA SER A 438 24.48 -7.61 -11.79
C SER A 438 24.40 -6.11 -11.53
N GLU A 439 25.52 -5.42 -11.75
CA GLU A 439 25.68 -3.97 -11.63
C GLU A 439 26.88 -3.54 -12.49
N VAL A 440 26.86 -2.31 -12.99
CA VAL A 440 27.91 -1.72 -13.87
C VAL A 440 28.46 -0.40 -13.36
N CYS A 441 27.88 0.15 -12.29
CA CYS A 441 28.33 1.38 -11.66
C CYS A 441 29.37 1.07 -10.58
N GLU A 442 30.65 1.39 -10.83
CA GLU A 442 31.77 1.15 -9.89
C GLU A 442 31.51 1.72 -8.48
N ASP A 443 30.92 2.91 -8.40
CA ASP A 443 30.50 3.53 -7.13
C ASP A 443 29.51 2.63 -6.35
N SER A 444 28.51 2.06 -7.04
CA SER A 444 27.52 1.13 -6.47
C SER A 444 28.18 -0.15 -5.99
N ILE A 445 29.01 -0.77 -6.85
CA ILE A 445 29.75 -2.00 -6.58
C ILE A 445 30.62 -1.83 -5.33
N THR A 446 31.33 -0.71 -5.24
CA THR A 446 32.18 -0.34 -4.10
C THR A 446 31.39 -0.28 -2.78
N VAL A 447 30.17 0.30 -2.77
CA VAL A 447 29.30 0.26 -1.58
C VAL A 447 28.99 -1.17 -1.17
N GLY A 448 28.54 -2.02 -2.10
CA GLY A 448 28.17 -3.39 -1.73
C GLY A 448 29.37 -4.25 -1.31
N ILE A 449 30.54 -4.11 -1.94
CA ILE A 449 31.78 -4.82 -1.52
C ILE A 449 32.14 -4.45 -0.08
N VAL A 450 32.19 -3.14 0.23
CA VAL A 450 32.60 -2.65 1.56
C VAL A 450 31.54 -2.97 2.63
N ARG A 451 30.27 -2.68 2.37
CA ARG A 451 29.18 -2.87 3.35
C ARG A 451 28.82 -4.33 3.59
N HIS A 452 29.09 -5.21 2.63
CA HIS A 452 28.80 -6.64 2.75
C HIS A 452 30.04 -7.54 2.72
N GLN A 453 31.22 -6.99 2.98
CA GLN A 453 32.46 -7.73 3.25
C GLN A 453 32.82 -8.72 2.13
N GLY A 454 32.63 -8.33 0.87
CA GLY A 454 32.89 -9.18 -0.30
C GLY A 454 31.93 -10.38 -0.47
N ARG A 455 30.84 -10.50 0.31
CA ARG A 455 29.88 -11.62 0.19
C ARG A 455 29.01 -11.60 -1.09
N ILE A 456 29.10 -10.55 -1.90
CA ILE A 456 28.36 -10.40 -3.17
C ILE A 456 29.22 -10.90 -4.32
N MET A 457 28.69 -11.84 -5.10
CA MET A 457 29.28 -12.26 -6.37
C MET A 457 28.82 -11.31 -7.48
N TYR A 458 29.63 -10.32 -7.82
CA TYR A 458 29.34 -9.40 -8.92
C TYR A 458 29.64 -10.03 -10.28
N VAL A 459 28.72 -9.87 -11.23
CA VAL A 459 28.81 -10.47 -12.58
C VAL A 459 28.85 -9.43 -13.71
N GLY A 460 28.89 -8.14 -13.36
CA GLY A 460 28.92 -7.03 -14.32
C GLY A 460 27.59 -6.81 -15.04
N ASP A 461 27.66 -6.49 -16.33
CA ASP A 461 26.50 -6.14 -17.16
C ASP A 461 25.52 -7.30 -17.37
N VAL A 462 24.25 -7.04 -17.06
CA VAL A 462 23.14 -8.02 -17.15
C VAL A 462 23.02 -8.66 -18.53
N ARG A 463 23.36 -7.94 -19.59
CA ARG A 463 23.27 -8.39 -20.98
C ARG A 463 24.26 -9.51 -21.30
N ASN A 464 25.35 -9.60 -20.53
CA ASN A 464 26.37 -10.64 -20.67
C ASN A 464 26.00 -11.93 -19.91
N VAL A 465 24.96 -11.90 -19.06
CA VAL A 465 24.54 -13.07 -18.28
C VAL A 465 23.76 -14.05 -19.16
N THR A 466 24.32 -15.24 -19.35
CA THR A 466 23.73 -16.29 -20.20
C THR A 466 22.92 -17.32 -19.40
N ARG A 467 22.08 -18.11 -20.08
CA ARG A 467 21.39 -19.29 -19.52
C ARG A 467 22.36 -20.23 -18.78
N LYS A 468 23.54 -20.47 -19.35
CA LYS A 468 24.58 -21.32 -18.75
C LYS A 468 25.02 -20.77 -17.40
N ASN A 469 25.23 -19.46 -17.30
CA ASN A 469 25.62 -18.83 -16.04
C ASN A 469 24.53 -18.96 -14.97
N ILE A 470 23.26 -18.77 -15.32
CA ILE A 470 22.13 -18.96 -14.37
C ILE A 470 22.08 -20.41 -13.85
N GLN A 471 22.40 -21.39 -14.69
CA GLN A 471 22.46 -22.81 -14.29
C GLN A 471 23.67 -23.13 -13.41
N GLU A 472 24.83 -22.52 -13.68
CA GLU A 472 26.06 -22.70 -12.88
C GLU A 472 26.01 -21.99 -11.51
N TRP A 473 25.38 -20.81 -11.45
CA TRP A 473 25.26 -20.01 -10.23
C TRP A 473 24.02 -20.36 -9.39
N GLY A 474 23.01 -20.97 -10.00
CA GLY A 474 21.76 -21.36 -9.33
C GLY A 474 21.86 -22.68 -8.55
N PRO A 475 20.70 -23.23 -8.12
CA PRO A 475 19.36 -22.66 -8.23
C PRO A 475 19.20 -21.35 -7.43
N PHE A 476 18.32 -20.46 -7.89
CA PHE A 476 17.95 -19.23 -7.17
C PHE A 476 16.53 -19.32 -6.64
N ASP A 477 16.31 -18.92 -5.39
CA ASP A 477 15.00 -18.91 -4.71
C ASP A 477 14.32 -17.54 -4.76
N LEU A 478 15.11 -16.48 -4.97
CA LEU A 478 14.64 -15.10 -5.08
C LEU A 478 15.33 -14.37 -6.23
N VAL A 479 14.55 -13.79 -7.16
CA VAL A 479 15.05 -12.94 -8.26
C VAL A 479 14.52 -11.52 -8.12
N ILE A 480 15.38 -10.53 -7.95
CA ILE A 480 14.97 -9.14 -7.70
C ILE A 480 15.64 -8.17 -8.66
N GLY A 481 15.00 -7.02 -8.94
CA GLY A 481 15.66 -5.95 -9.66
C GLY A 481 14.81 -4.71 -9.91
N GLY A 482 15.49 -3.60 -10.19
CA GLY A 482 14.86 -2.32 -10.55
C GLY A 482 15.61 -1.68 -11.71
N SER A 483 15.15 -1.89 -12.95
CA SER A 483 15.85 -1.39 -14.14
C SER A 483 15.82 0.15 -14.21
N PRO A 484 16.84 0.81 -14.79
CA PRO A 484 16.92 2.28 -14.80
C PRO A 484 15.66 2.96 -15.34
N CYS A 485 15.03 3.78 -14.50
CA CYS A 485 13.75 4.42 -14.80
C CYS A 485 13.84 5.67 -15.69
N ASN A 486 15.05 6.07 -16.10
CA ASN A 486 15.30 7.34 -16.79
C ASN A 486 14.58 7.47 -18.13
N ASP A 487 14.51 6.39 -18.91
CA ASP A 487 13.79 6.35 -20.19
C ASP A 487 12.31 5.96 -20.08
N LEU A 488 11.87 5.46 -18.93
CA LEU A 488 10.47 5.13 -18.65
C LEU A 488 9.68 6.33 -18.08
N SER A 489 10.38 7.23 -17.38
CA SER A 489 9.73 8.27 -16.59
C SER A 489 9.19 9.42 -17.44
N ILE A 490 7.89 9.72 -17.31
CA ILE A 490 7.21 10.79 -18.05
C ILE A 490 7.74 12.19 -17.70
N VAL A 491 8.35 12.37 -16.52
CA VAL A 491 8.98 13.64 -16.11
C VAL A 491 10.35 13.87 -16.76
N ASN A 492 10.84 12.93 -17.59
CA ASN A 492 11.98 13.15 -18.47
C ASN A 492 11.49 13.51 -19.89
N PRO A 493 11.74 14.75 -20.37
CA PRO A 493 11.38 15.14 -21.74
C PRO A 493 12.15 14.33 -22.80
N ALA A 494 13.37 13.89 -22.48
CA ALA A 494 14.23 13.12 -23.37
C ALA A 494 14.07 11.59 -23.18
N ARG A 495 12.92 11.14 -22.68
CA ARG A 495 12.63 9.71 -22.45
C ARG A 495 12.52 8.96 -23.79
N LYS A 496 12.96 7.70 -23.82
CA LYS A 496 12.85 6.84 -25.00
C LYS A 496 11.77 5.73 -24.91
N GLY A 497 11.14 5.56 -23.75
CA GLY A 497 10.13 4.53 -23.52
C GLY A 497 10.72 3.13 -23.27
N LEU A 498 9.85 2.12 -23.12
CA LEU A 498 10.23 0.76 -22.74
C LEU A 498 11.15 0.03 -23.75
N TYR A 499 10.97 0.27 -25.04
CA TYR A 499 11.65 -0.50 -26.10
C TYR A 499 13.02 0.08 -26.51
N GLU A 500 13.37 1.27 -26.01
CA GLU A 500 14.60 1.98 -26.37
C GLU A 500 15.45 2.38 -25.15
N GLY A 501 16.63 2.96 -25.43
CA GLY A 501 17.52 3.52 -24.40
C GLY A 501 17.89 2.51 -23.31
N THR A 502 17.69 2.92 -22.07
CA THR A 502 17.80 2.09 -20.86
C THR A 502 16.50 1.37 -20.48
N GLY A 503 15.35 1.75 -21.05
CA GLY A 503 14.06 1.10 -20.82
C GLY A 503 14.10 -0.39 -21.18
N ARG A 504 14.80 -0.74 -22.27
CA ARG A 504 14.96 -2.13 -22.74
C ARG A 504 15.60 -3.08 -21.71
N LEU A 505 16.28 -2.56 -20.69
CA LEU A 505 16.89 -3.38 -19.63
C LEU A 505 15.83 -4.11 -18.79
N PHE A 506 14.56 -3.69 -18.83
CA PHE A 506 13.43 -4.50 -18.36
C PHE A 506 13.39 -5.89 -19.00
N PHE A 507 13.65 -6.01 -20.31
CA PHE A 507 13.61 -7.29 -21.01
C PHE A 507 14.73 -8.24 -20.58
N GLU A 508 15.86 -7.71 -20.09
CA GLU A 508 16.92 -8.52 -19.49
C GLU A 508 16.50 -9.10 -18.12
N PHE A 509 15.76 -8.32 -17.31
CA PHE A 509 15.13 -8.85 -16.10
C PHE A 509 14.12 -9.96 -16.45
N TYR A 510 13.21 -9.72 -17.39
CA TYR A 510 12.23 -10.70 -17.83
C TYR A 510 12.89 -12.00 -18.35
N ARG A 511 13.91 -11.86 -19.21
CA ARG A 511 14.69 -12.98 -19.74
C ARG A 511 15.31 -13.80 -18.61
N LEU A 512 16.05 -13.17 -17.70
CA LEU A 512 16.75 -13.88 -16.62
C LEU A 512 15.81 -14.43 -15.55
N LEU A 513 14.66 -13.79 -15.30
CA LEU A 513 13.59 -14.32 -14.47
C LEU A 513 13.06 -15.65 -15.03
N HIS A 514 12.83 -15.72 -16.35
CA HIS A 514 12.40 -16.96 -17.00
C HIS A 514 13.49 -18.05 -16.93
N GLU A 515 14.76 -17.70 -17.13
CA GLU A 515 15.90 -18.64 -17.01
C GLU A 515 16.12 -19.18 -15.59
N ALA A 516 15.81 -18.38 -14.56
CA ALA A 516 15.96 -18.77 -13.15
C ALA A 516 14.72 -19.48 -12.56
N ARG A 517 13.58 -19.43 -13.25
CA ARG A 517 12.31 -20.02 -12.80
C ARG A 517 12.45 -21.55 -12.67
N PRO A 518 11.91 -22.19 -11.60
CA PRO A 518 11.84 -23.63 -11.49
C PRO A 518 11.13 -24.25 -12.71
N LYS A 519 11.58 -25.43 -13.13
CA LYS A 519 10.89 -26.22 -14.16
C LYS A 519 9.55 -26.73 -13.62
N GLU A 520 8.63 -27.06 -14.53
CA GLU A 520 7.39 -27.75 -14.15
C GLU A 520 7.69 -29.04 -13.37
N GLY A 521 6.90 -29.30 -12.33
CA GLY A 521 7.14 -30.36 -11.36
C GLY A 521 8.09 -30.00 -10.20
N ASP A 522 8.93 -28.96 -10.32
CA ASP A 522 9.65 -28.42 -9.16
C ASP A 522 8.69 -27.58 -8.29
N ASN A 523 8.54 -28.02 -7.04
CA ASN A 523 7.66 -27.42 -6.04
C ASN A 523 8.42 -26.52 -5.04
N ARG A 524 9.72 -26.30 -5.26
CA ARG A 524 10.55 -25.37 -4.50
C ARG A 524 9.93 -23.96 -4.48
N PRO A 525 9.82 -23.31 -3.31
CA PRO A 525 9.42 -21.90 -3.24
C PRO A 525 10.32 -21.02 -4.10
N PHE A 526 9.72 -20.26 -5.01
CA PHE A 526 10.43 -19.35 -5.90
C PHE A 526 9.72 -18.01 -5.96
N PHE A 527 10.46 -16.97 -5.59
CA PHE A 527 9.96 -15.62 -5.47
C PHE A 527 10.67 -14.67 -6.41
N TRP A 528 9.97 -13.61 -6.81
CA TRP A 528 10.56 -12.53 -7.59
C TRP A 528 9.91 -11.19 -7.31
N LEU A 529 10.67 -10.11 -7.53
CA LEU A 529 10.23 -8.73 -7.35
C LEU A 529 10.89 -7.82 -8.39
N PHE A 530 10.07 -7.10 -9.16
CA PHE A 530 10.50 -6.03 -10.06
C PHE A 530 9.95 -4.68 -9.58
N GLU A 531 10.82 -3.68 -9.44
CA GLU A 531 10.46 -2.31 -9.05
C GLU A 531 10.62 -1.31 -10.20
N ASN A 532 9.71 -0.34 -10.29
CA ASN A 532 9.94 0.86 -11.08
C ASN A 532 9.09 2.07 -10.66
N VAL A 533 9.28 3.21 -11.33
CA VAL A 533 8.60 4.48 -11.00
C VAL A 533 7.11 4.47 -11.34
N VAL A 534 6.28 5.06 -10.48
CA VAL A 534 4.85 5.26 -10.76
C VAL A 534 4.61 6.23 -11.91
N ALA A 535 5.48 7.22 -12.07
CA ALA A 535 5.43 8.21 -13.14
C ALA A 535 5.98 7.67 -14.47
N MET A 536 5.55 6.48 -14.90
CA MET A 536 5.85 5.90 -16.22
C MET A 536 4.67 6.06 -17.18
N GLY A 537 4.88 5.82 -18.49
CA GLY A 537 3.79 5.82 -19.46
C GLY A 537 2.75 4.73 -19.16
N VAL A 538 1.46 5.02 -19.40
CA VAL A 538 0.37 4.04 -19.19
C VAL A 538 0.55 2.81 -20.09
N SER A 539 1.05 3.01 -21.31
CA SER A 539 1.46 1.94 -22.23
C SER A 539 2.61 1.10 -21.66
N ASP A 540 3.67 1.74 -21.17
CA ASP A 540 4.84 1.06 -20.61
C ASP A 540 4.44 0.22 -19.39
N LYS A 541 3.62 0.79 -18.48
CA LYS A 541 3.07 0.08 -17.31
C LYS A 541 2.29 -1.17 -17.72
N ARG A 542 1.36 -1.02 -18.66
CA ARG A 542 0.50 -2.11 -19.16
C ARG A 542 1.34 -3.19 -19.85
N ASP A 543 2.33 -2.80 -20.64
CA ASP A 543 3.18 -3.75 -21.35
C ASP A 543 4.11 -4.49 -20.36
N ILE A 544 4.69 -3.82 -19.36
CA ILE A 544 5.40 -4.48 -18.24
C ILE A 544 4.48 -5.49 -17.53
N SER A 545 3.25 -5.10 -17.17
CA SER A 545 2.28 -6.03 -16.57
C SER A 545 1.97 -7.25 -17.45
N ARG A 546 1.90 -7.07 -18.77
CA ARG A 546 1.68 -8.16 -19.73
C ARG A 546 2.87 -9.12 -19.80
N PHE A 547 4.10 -8.62 -19.86
CA PHE A 547 5.30 -9.45 -19.86
C PHE A 547 5.50 -10.17 -18.52
N LEU A 548 5.12 -9.56 -17.40
CA LEU A 548 5.25 -10.15 -16.07
C LEU A 548 4.02 -10.95 -15.61
N GLU A 549 2.96 -10.98 -16.42
CA GLU A 549 1.69 -11.68 -16.15
C GLU A 549 1.03 -11.28 -14.82
N CYS A 550 1.25 -10.04 -14.35
CA CYS A 550 0.63 -9.54 -13.12
C CYS A 550 0.51 -8.01 -13.10
N ASN A 551 -0.42 -7.50 -12.27
CA ASN A 551 -0.56 -6.06 -12.00
C ASN A 551 0.38 -5.60 -10.87
N PRO A 552 0.88 -4.35 -10.89
CA PRO A 552 1.76 -3.85 -9.85
C PRO A 552 0.98 -3.40 -8.61
N VAL A 553 1.56 -3.66 -7.44
CA VAL A 553 1.19 -2.96 -6.21
C VAL A 553 1.85 -1.58 -6.21
N MET A 554 1.11 -0.54 -5.84
CA MET A 554 1.64 0.81 -5.66
C MET A 554 1.91 1.06 -4.19
N ILE A 555 3.17 1.32 -3.82
CA ILE A 555 3.58 1.61 -2.45
C ILE A 555 4.32 2.95 -2.42
N ASP A 556 3.94 3.83 -1.50
CA ASP A 556 4.59 5.12 -1.27
C ASP A 556 5.33 5.11 0.06
N ALA A 557 6.66 5.29 0.00
CA ALA A 557 7.51 5.28 1.19
C ALA A 557 7.13 6.33 2.24
N LYS A 558 6.28 7.33 1.92
CA LYS A 558 5.81 8.34 2.90
C LYS A 558 5.18 7.72 4.15
N GLU A 559 4.64 6.51 4.05
CA GLU A 559 3.93 5.82 5.13
C GLU A 559 4.89 5.22 6.17
N VAL A 560 6.16 5.02 5.79
CA VAL A 560 7.23 4.41 6.63
C VAL A 560 8.55 5.19 6.58
N SER A 561 8.54 6.41 6.04
CA SER A 561 9.73 7.26 5.93
C SER A 561 9.37 8.74 5.77
N ALA A 562 10.37 9.60 5.92
CA ALA A 562 10.30 11.04 5.71
C ALA A 562 10.30 11.49 4.23
N ALA A 563 10.08 10.59 3.26
CA ALA A 563 10.06 10.93 1.84
C ALA A 563 8.81 10.42 1.09
N HIS A 564 8.21 11.28 0.28
CA HIS A 564 7.30 10.86 -0.79
C HIS A 564 8.08 10.10 -1.86
N ARG A 565 7.79 8.81 -2.02
CA ARG A 565 8.42 7.94 -3.01
C ARG A 565 7.49 6.80 -3.40
N ALA A 566 6.43 7.15 -4.14
CA ALA A 566 5.56 6.19 -4.80
C ALA A 566 6.35 5.35 -5.84
N ARG A 567 6.23 4.03 -5.76
CA ARG A 567 6.80 3.03 -6.67
C ARG A 567 5.81 1.92 -6.99
N TYR A 568 5.95 1.35 -8.18
CA TYR A 568 5.25 0.15 -8.60
C TYR A 568 6.14 -1.07 -8.34
N PHE A 569 5.54 -2.12 -7.77
CA PHE A 569 6.15 -3.39 -7.47
C PHE A 569 5.35 -4.52 -8.12
N TRP A 570 5.94 -5.21 -9.08
CA TRP A 570 5.43 -6.46 -9.65
C TRP A 570 6.14 -7.63 -8.96
N GLY A 571 5.44 -8.72 -8.67
CA GLY A 571 6.06 -9.86 -8.00
C GLY A 571 5.04 -10.88 -7.52
N ASN A 572 5.56 -11.91 -6.85
CA ASN A 572 4.76 -12.96 -6.20
C ASN A 572 5.11 -13.16 -4.73
N LEU A 573 5.67 -12.13 -4.06
CA LEU A 573 5.94 -12.20 -2.61
C LEU A 573 4.62 -12.34 -1.85
N PRO A 574 4.54 -13.16 -0.78
CA PRO A 574 3.29 -13.37 -0.06
C PRO A 574 2.76 -12.08 0.58
N GLY A 575 1.55 -11.65 0.23
CA GLY A 575 0.90 -10.50 0.86
C GLY A 575 1.50 -9.13 0.53
N MET A 576 2.03 -8.93 -0.69
CA MET A 576 2.48 -7.60 -1.16
C MET A 576 1.39 -6.51 -1.05
N ASN A 577 0.12 -6.89 -1.10
CA ASN A 577 -1.03 -5.99 -1.01
C ASN A 577 -1.48 -5.73 0.45
N ARG A 578 -0.77 -6.24 1.46
CA ARG A 578 -1.10 -6.00 2.88
C ARG A 578 -0.88 -4.53 3.24
N PRO A 579 -1.58 -3.97 4.25
CA PRO A 579 -1.37 -2.59 4.66
C PRO A 579 0.07 -2.36 5.10
N LEU A 580 0.64 -1.23 4.67
CA LEU A 580 1.98 -0.81 5.04
C LEU A 580 1.92 -0.12 6.41
N THR A 581 2.59 -0.71 7.41
CA THR A 581 2.63 -0.22 8.79
C THR A 581 4.04 0.22 9.15
N ALA A 582 4.19 1.41 9.71
CA ALA A 582 5.46 1.90 10.23
C ALA A 582 5.83 1.23 11.55
N MET A 583 7.10 0.83 11.66
CA MET A 583 7.67 0.36 12.93
C MET A 583 8.05 1.55 13.82
N CYS A 584 8.25 1.31 15.11
CA CYS A 584 8.68 2.35 16.06
C CYS A 584 10.08 2.92 15.78
N THR A 585 10.89 2.19 14.99
CA THR A 585 12.24 2.56 14.52
C THR A 585 12.22 3.38 13.23
N ASP A 586 11.09 3.41 12.50
CA ASP A 586 10.98 4.13 11.23
C ASP A 586 10.81 5.64 11.44
N LYS A 587 11.62 6.43 10.73
CA LYS A 587 11.65 7.89 10.84
C LYS A 587 10.65 8.53 9.88
N LEU A 588 9.46 8.82 10.41
CA LEU A 588 8.36 9.38 9.62
C LEU A 588 8.54 10.87 9.31
N ASP A 589 9.07 11.64 10.24
CA ASP A 589 9.24 13.09 10.06
C ASP A 589 10.68 13.44 9.68
N LEU A 590 10.83 14.41 8.77
CA LEU A 590 12.12 14.85 8.28
C LEU A 590 13.02 15.35 9.40
N GLN A 591 12.43 15.96 10.43
CA GLN A 591 13.15 16.46 11.60
C GLN A 591 13.90 15.35 12.37
N ASP A 592 13.38 14.12 12.38
CA ASP A 592 14.03 12.96 13.02
C ASP A 592 15.22 12.43 12.21
N CYS A 593 15.32 12.83 10.94
CA CYS A 593 16.42 12.49 10.05
C CYS A 593 17.59 13.49 10.10
N LEU A 594 17.36 14.73 10.55
CA LEU A 594 18.37 15.80 10.52
C LEU A 594 19.44 15.67 11.61
N GLU A 595 20.59 16.31 11.38
CA GLU A 595 21.60 16.49 12.42
C GLU A 595 21.22 17.57 13.44
N HIS A 596 21.86 17.51 14.61
CA HIS A 596 21.69 18.49 15.69
C HIS A 596 21.99 19.92 15.22
N GLY A 597 21.14 20.87 15.61
CA GLY A 597 21.25 22.28 15.21
C GLY A 597 20.62 22.62 13.85
N ARG A 598 19.98 21.65 13.18
CA ARG A 598 19.28 21.83 11.90
C ARG A 598 17.77 21.63 12.09
N THR A 599 16.98 22.37 11.32
CA THR A 599 15.51 22.38 11.45
C THR A 599 14.83 22.11 10.12
N ALA A 600 13.89 21.18 10.10
CA ALA A 600 13.12 20.84 8.90
C ALA A 600 12.13 21.96 8.54
N LYS A 601 11.98 22.25 7.25
CA LYS A 601 10.93 23.15 6.74
C LYS A 601 9.63 22.43 6.39
N PHE A 602 9.70 21.13 6.19
CA PHE A 602 8.62 20.27 5.71
C PHE A 602 8.68 18.96 6.49
N ASP A 603 7.52 18.40 6.83
CA ASP A 603 7.44 17.14 7.57
C ASP A 603 7.97 15.95 6.73
N LYS A 604 7.80 16.02 5.41
CA LYS A 604 8.35 15.06 4.45
C LYS A 604 8.94 15.77 3.23
N VAL A 605 10.02 15.22 2.67
CA VAL A 605 10.55 15.68 1.37
C VAL A 605 9.79 15.05 0.20
N ARG A 606 9.72 15.77 -0.92
CA ARG A 606 9.35 15.20 -2.22
C ARG A 606 10.39 14.18 -2.70
N THR A 607 10.07 13.42 -3.74
CA THR A 607 10.92 12.36 -4.29
C THR A 607 12.30 12.88 -4.71
N ILE A 608 13.32 12.59 -3.89
CA ILE A 608 14.71 12.85 -4.23
C ILE A 608 15.17 11.83 -5.28
N THR A 609 15.88 12.32 -6.29
CA THR A 609 16.36 11.57 -7.46
C THR A 609 17.86 11.80 -7.68
N THR A 610 18.40 11.26 -8.77
CA THR A 610 19.78 11.51 -9.22
C THR A 610 20.08 12.97 -9.59
N ARG A 611 19.07 13.82 -9.80
CA ARG A 611 19.25 15.24 -10.15
C ARG A 611 19.34 16.08 -8.87
N SER A 612 20.39 16.88 -8.70
CA SER A 612 20.59 17.76 -7.53
C SER A 612 19.40 18.68 -7.23
N ASN A 613 18.74 19.18 -8.28
CA ASN A 613 17.56 20.04 -8.13
C ASN A 613 16.36 19.33 -7.49
N SER A 614 16.28 18.00 -7.48
CA SER A 614 15.18 17.27 -6.82
C SER A 614 15.21 17.30 -5.29
N ILE A 615 16.29 17.83 -4.69
CA ILE A 615 16.31 18.16 -3.26
C ILE A 615 15.44 19.40 -2.97
N LYS A 616 15.27 20.29 -3.96
CA LYS A 616 14.47 21.51 -3.81
C LYS A 616 12.97 21.20 -3.75
N GLN A 617 12.24 21.95 -2.94
CA GLN A 617 10.84 21.72 -2.56
C GLN A 617 9.96 22.90 -3.00
N GLY A 618 8.64 22.68 -3.05
CA GLY A 618 7.67 23.70 -3.49
C GLY A 618 7.68 23.97 -5.00
N LYS A 619 6.97 25.03 -5.44
CA LYS A 619 7.14 25.57 -6.80
C LYS A 619 8.42 26.41 -6.86
N ASP A 620 8.61 27.22 -5.83
CA ASP A 620 9.63 28.26 -5.64
C ASP A 620 11.02 27.73 -5.24
N GLN A 621 11.22 26.40 -5.30
CA GLN A 621 12.54 25.76 -5.27
C GLN A 621 13.33 25.96 -3.96
N HIS A 622 12.66 25.92 -2.80
CA HIS A 622 13.28 26.06 -1.48
C HIS A 622 14.10 24.84 -1.08
N PHE A 623 15.20 25.02 -0.34
CA PHE A 623 15.88 23.89 0.27
C PHE A 623 15.14 23.41 1.54
N PRO A 624 15.13 22.09 1.83
CA PRO A 624 14.25 21.49 2.83
C PRO A 624 14.66 21.75 4.29
N VAL A 625 15.84 22.31 4.53
CA VAL A 625 16.42 22.48 5.87
C VAL A 625 16.79 23.94 6.13
N PHE A 626 16.67 24.38 7.38
CA PHE A 626 17.31 25.57 7.92
C PHE A 626 18.50 25.18 8.81
N MET A 627 19.63 25.86 8.64
CA MET A 627 20.79 25.82 9.54
C MET A 627 21.25 27.25 9.80
N ASN A 628 21.33 27.66 11.07
CA ASN A 628 21.67 29.03 11.46
C ASN A 628 20.82 30.10 10.71
N ASP A 629 19.52 29.82 10.61
CA ASP A 629 18.50 30.63 9.91
C ASP A 629 18.77 30.89 8.41
N LYS A 630 19.67 30.13 7.79
CA LYS A 630 19.89 30.05 6.33
C LYS A 630 19.34 28.75 5.75
N GLU A 631 18.90 28.79 4.49
CA GLU A 631 18.50 27.57 3.78
C GLU A 631 19.73 26.67 3.51
N ASP A 632 19.58 25.37 3.73
CA ASP A 632 20.58 24.36 3.36
C ASP A 632 19.91 23.09 2.81
N ILE A 633 20.67 22.32 2.02
CA ILE A 633 20.24 21.02 1.51
C ILE A 633 20.38 19.93 2.57
N LEU A 634 19.75 18.78 2.33
CA LEU A 634 20.05 17.56 3.10
C LEU A 634 21.51 17.12 2.88
N TRP A 635 22.16 16.73 3.97
CA TRP A 635 23.46 16.05 3.94
C TRP A 635 23.27 14.57 3.57
N CYS A 636 24.34 13.91 3.09
CA CYS A 636 24.23 12.50 2.67
C CYS A 636 23.81 11.56 3.81
N THR A 637 24.22 11.84 5.06
CA THR A 637 23.81 11.09 6.26
C THR A 637 22.34 11.31 6.63
N GLU A 638 21.82 12.51 6.40
CA GLU A 638 20.39 12.83 6.55
C GLU A 638 19.57 12.12 5.46
N MET A 639 20.06 12.12 4.22
CA MET A 639 19.45 11.37 3.11
C MET A 639 19.46 9.84 3.34
N GLU A 640 20.54 9.28 3.89
CA GLU A 640 20.60 7.86 4.28
C GLU A 640 19.45 7.51 5.23
N ARG A 641 19.25 8.31 6.29
CA ARG A 641 18.13 8.14 7.24
C ARG A 641 16.76 8.29 6.59
N VAL A 642 16.58 9.30 5.73
CA VAL A 642 15.31 9.52 5.00
C VAL A 642 14.94 8.32 4.12
N PHE A 643 15.94 7.60 3.59
CA PHE A 643 15.74 6.42 2.76
C PHE A 643 15.72 5.11 3.57
N GLY A 644 15.95 5.19 4.89
CA GLY A 644 15.97 4.08 5.84
C GLY A 644 17.29 3.31 5.92
N PHE A 645 18.37 3.81 5.31
CA PHE A 645 19.69 3.19 5.42
C PHE A 645 20.34 3.48 6.78
N PRO A 646 21.21 2.57 7.27
CA PRO A 646 22.14 2.88 8.33
C PRO A 646 22.93 4.16 8.03
N VAL A 647 23.17 4.97 9.06
CA VAL A 647 23.97 6.20 8.90
C VAL A 647 25.39 5.81 8.45
N HIS A 648 25.93 6.58 7.51
CA HIS A 648 27.20 6.32 6.82
C HIS A 648 27.18 5.14 5.82
N TYR A 649 26.03 4.57 5.45
CA TYR A 649 25.99 3.41 4.52
C TYR A 649 26.68 3.68 3.16
N THR A 650 26.51 4.86 2.57
CA THR A 650 27.19 5.25 1.32
C THR A 650 28.52 5.98 1.56
N ASP A 651 28.95 6.10 2.81
CA ASP A 651 30.24 6.68 3.22
C ASP A 651 31.35 5.64 3.02
N VAL A 652 31.72 5.40 1.77
CA VAL A 652 32.78 4.48 1.38
C VAL A 652 33.62 5.13 0.28
N SER A 653 34.93 4.87 0.29
CA SER A 653 35.90 5.51 -0.63
C SER A 653 35.86 7.05 -0.59
N ASN A 654 36.63 7.71 -1.46
CA ASN A 654 36.63 9.18 -1.60
C ASN A 654 35.55 9.66 -2.58
N MET A 655 34.34 9.10 -2.50
CA MET A 655 33.22 9.46 -3.37
C MET A 655 32.75 10.90 -3.14
N SER A 656 32.52 11.63 -4.23
CA SER A 656 31.94 12.98 -4.13
C SER A 656 30.52 12.96 -3.55
N ARG A 657 30.12 14.06 -2.89
CA ARG A 657 28.74 14.24 -2.40
C ARG A 657 27.69 13.99 -3.49
N LEU A 658 27.98 14.39 -4.74
CA LEU A 658 27.08 14.20 -5.87
C LEU A 658 26.97 12.72 -6.30
N ALA A 659 28.06 11.95 -6.23
CA ALA A 659 28.02 10.51 -6.46
C ALA A 659 27.13 9.81 -5.43
N ARG A 660 27.36 10.04 -4.13
CA ARG A 660 26.52 9.52 -3.04
C ARG A 660 25.05 9.91 -3.18
N GLN A 661 24.76 11.17 -3.53
CA GLN A 661 23.38 11.62 -3.80
C GLN A 661 22.74 10.85 -4.96
N ARG A 662 23.49 10.56 -6.03
CA ARG A 662 23.00 9.78 -7.18
C ARG A 662 22.75 8.31 -6.83
N LEU A 663 23.59 7.71 -5.99
CA LEU A 663 23.40 6.34 -5.49
C LEU A 663 22.10 6.23 -4.68
N LEU A 664 21.95 7.07 -3.66
CA LEU A 664 20.74 7.12 -2.82
C LEU A 664 19.50 7.41 -3.67
N GLY A 665 19.56 8.40 -4.56
CA GLY A 665 18.45 8.75 -5.46
C GLY A 665 18.02 7.65 -6.43
N ARG A 666 18.78 6.55 -6.57
CA ARG A 666 18.42 5.34 -7.32
C ARG A 666 17.91 4.23 -6.39
N SER A 667 18.64 3.94 -5.31
CA SER A 667 18.39 2.82 -4.38
C SER A 667 16.95 2.75 -3.88
N TRP A 668 16.46 1.59 -3.49
CA TRP A 668 15.13 1.48 -2.87
C TRP A 668 15.04 2.19 -1.50
N SER A 669 13.81 2.31 -0.99
CA SER A 669 13.57 2.66 0.42
C SER A 669 13.67 1.38 1.24
N VAL A 670 14.57 1.36 2.23
CA VAL A 670 14.84 0.19 3.07
C VAL A 670 13.58 -0.34 3.78
N PRO A 671 12.76 0.46 4.49
CA PRO A 671 11.56 -0.04 5.18
C PRO A 671 10.50 -0.60 4.22
N VAL A 672 10.38 -0.07 2.99
CA VAL A 672 9.45 -0.63 1.98
C VAL A 672 9.91 -2.03 1.55
N ILE A 673 11.21 -2.23 1.31
CA ILE A 673 11.75 -3.55 0.95
C ILE A 673 11.71 -4.50 2.17
N ARG A 674 11.92 -3.99 3.39
CA ARG A 674 11.75 -4.75 4.65
C ARG A 674 10.34 -5.27 4.79
N HIS A 675 9.33 -4.42 4.54
CA HIS A 675 7.93 -4.82 4.52
C HIS A 675 7.63 -5.92 3.48
N LEU A 676 8.18 -5.80 2.26
CA LEU A 676 7.98 -6.76 1.17
C LEU A 676 8.69 -8.10 1.41
N PHE A 677 9.89 -8.09 2.01
CA PHE A 677 10.70 -9.29 2.26
C PHE A 677 10.37 -9.99 3.58
N ALA A 678 9.77 -9.32 4.57
CA ALA A 678 9.45 -9.91 5.87
C ALA A 678 8.72 -11.29 5.81
N PRO A 679 7.73 -11.52 4.91
CA PRO A 679 7.07 -12.83 4.78
C PRO A 679 8.01 -13.98 4.37
N LEU A 680 9.18 -13.70 3.80
CA LEU A 680 10.17 -14.72 3.40
C LEU A 680 10.73 -15.50 4.61
N LYS A 681 10.64 -14.95 5.83
CA LYS A 681 10.99 -15.64 7.08
C LYS A 681 10.13 -16.88 7.36
N GLU A 682 8.97 -17.03 6.69
CA GLU A 682 8.17 -18.26 6.75
C GLU A 682 8.63 -19.38 5.78
N TYR A 683 9.65 -19.11 4.96
CA TYR A 683 10.14 -20.01 3.89
C TYR A 683 11.62 -20.37 4.02
N PHE A 684 12.44 -19.43 4.50
CA PHE A 684 13.90 -19.56 4.54
C PHE A 684 14.43 -19.54 5.97
N ALA A 685 15.66 -20.02 6.14
CA ALA A 685 16.31 -20.13 7.45
C ALA A 685 16.58 -18.75 8.04
N CYS A 686 16.51 -18.64 9.36
CA CYS A 686 16.81 -17.43 10.11
C CYS A 686 18.08 -17.62 10.95
N ILE A 687 18.80 -16.54 11.20
CA ILE A 687 20.00 -16.49 12.05
C ILE A 687 19.62 -16.68 13.52
#